data_AF-A0A9D5NAL6-F1
#
_entry.id   AF-A0A9D5NAL6-F1
#
_cell.length_a   1.000
_cell.length_b   1.000
_cell.length_c   1.000
_cell.angle_alpha   90.00
_cell.angle_beta   90.00
_cell.angle_gamma   90.00
#
_symmetry.space_group_name_H-M   'P 1'
#
loop_
_entity.id
_entity.type
_entity.pdbx_description
1 polymer ?
#
loop_
_entity_poly.entity_id
_entity_poly.type
_entity_poly.pdbx_seq_one_letter_code
_entity_poly.pdbx_strand_id
1 'polypeptide(L)'
;MFAIDSEFKSGIIITMSKKKKAQKTPVSIEPDLNTEMSQQEELTPVKKSHVRHKLHLIPLAAVVFSAAVIIAAVSRDDDDKKKTVPEETKQTPDVTPVQQETPAPEEPAEADTKTAKQKPWIFALFMSAVLIFDELILHQAAGFPFTAASLASIALFSLGYGFLITCLTSFFKKQNSNRIARCVIIALTALYFLVCFFVHKQFKIFYDLSTMTAGASDALGQFQSNVIQLIFSADGMTKIVLYFLPAVLYAIYAKKYDPAEKLPLKTKLITLLTSALMICGSMGSAYASGTFNTLFSEYNFQNAISSFGLSTATLLDVRKAVLPDSMFGFEKEYTKLIHTTSRAGEMKIAWNKNEMEFDWSALAADASENEKSLDAYVASQISSNKNEYTGLFEGKNLIMLTAEAFSDEMVSEELTPTLYRLLHKGIYFPDYYQPSSAGTTGGEYEIVFGMMPTNGGTSFKNMTDRNNYMTMGSQLNRLGYEGWAFHNNTYKFYDRHLTHNSLGYSHGFMGYGNGMEDYVEWQWPQSDLEMIQGTMPMYENAEHFNVYYMTVSGHNGYDYGSNAMSMKNWDRVQDLEYSDRVKGYYACNLELEDALTYMVARLEELGIADDTVIVLSADHFPYGLDDGAGLGQMPYLSELYGHNVTDFLDRDHNGLIIWSECLEEMDPITVDTPVSSIDILPTLSNLFGLEFDSRVFPGRDVFSDAEPLVFTMFYDWKTELGSFNSLTNQFTPAEGAEIPDGYEERIKKIVRNKLNYCTGYNNTDYFNHLFKNR
;
A
#
# COMPACT_ATOMS: atom_id res chain seq x y z
N MET A 1 17.45 -46.48 23.27
CA MET A 1 18.39 -47.61 23.13
C MET A 1 19.13 -47.47 21.81
N PHE A 2 20.14 -46.59 21.78
CA PHE A 2 21.35 -46.61 20.96
C PHE A 2 22.21 -45.50 21.55
N ALA A 3 23.31 -45.89 22.19
CA ALA A 3 24.18 -45.06 22.99
C ALA A 3 25.39 -44.65 22.15
N ILE A 4 25.79 -43.38 22.23
CA ILE A 4 27.19 -42.98 22.05
C ILE A 4 27.51 -42.03 23.20
N ASP A 5 28.51 -42.44 23.95
CA ASP A 5 29.02 -41.87 25.19
C ASP A 5 30.48 -41.48 24.91
N SER A 6 30.90 -40.28 25.30
CA SER A 6 32.32 -39.97 25.51
C SER A 6 32.50 -38.69 26.33
N GLU A 7 32.61 -38.86 27.64
CA GLU A 7 33.35 -37.94 28.51
C GLU A 7 34.86 -38.02 28.20
N PHE A 8 35.56 -36.89 28.21
CA PHE A 8 36.90 -36.81 28.81
C PHE A 8 37.19 -35.40 29.34
N LYS A 9 37.55 -35.34 30.63
CA LYS A 9 37.90 -34.17 31.44
C LYS A 9 39.38 -33.79 31.32
N SER A 10 39.65 -32.48 31.37
CA SER A 10 40.76 -31.84 32.10
C SER A 10 40.52 -30.32 32.02
N GLY A 11 40.42 -29.48 33.05
CA GLY A 11 40.90 -29.58 34.43
C GLY A 11 42.11 -28.66 34.64
N ILE A 12 41.92 -27.33 34.72
CA ILE A 12 42.85 -26.41 35.41
C ILE A 12 42.04 -25.38 36.20
N ILE A 13 42.17 -25.43 37.52
CA ILE A 13 41.78 -24.43 38.52
C ILE A 13 43.05 -23.68 38.90
N ILE A 14 43.05 -22.33 38.86
CA ILE A 14 43.81 -21.51 39.81
C ILE A 14 42.92 -20.36 40.27
N THR A 15 42.74 -20.31 41.59
CA THR A 15 41.98 -19.33 42.37
C THR A 15 42.89 -18.25 42.94
N MET A 16 42.27 -17.14 43.38
CA MET A 16 42.69 -16.12 44.37
C MET A 16 43.12 -14.76 43.78
N SER A 17 42.30 -13.70 43.87
CA SER A 17 41.84 -12.91 45.04
C SER A 17 42.72 -11.68 45.31
N LYS A 18 42.13 -10.47 45.23
CA LYS A 18 41.99 -9.53 46.37
C LYS A 18 41.47 -8.14 45.96
N LYS A 19 40.33 -7.78 46.56
CA LYS A 19 39.96 -6.52 47.24
C LYS A 19 40.57 -5.18 46.77
N LYS A 20 39.70 -4.18 46.59
CA LYS A 20 39.73 -2.95 47.40
C LYS A 20 38.36 -2.22 47.45
N LYS A 21 37.93 -1.95 48.69
CA LYS A 21 36.88 -1.01 49.12
C LYS A 21 37.46 0.41 49.24
N ALA A 22 36.65 1.45 49.02
CA ALA A 22 36.53 2.68 49.83
C ALA A 22 35.35 3.53 49.25
N GLN A 23 34.21 3.67 49.94
CA GLN A 23 33.85 4.72 50.93
C GLN A 23 33.61 6.12 50.31
N LYS A 24 32.35 6.62 50.29
CA LYS A 24 31.66 7.47 51.31
C LYS A 24 32.07 8.96 51.18
N THR A 25 31.25 10.03 51.16
CA THR A 25 29.81 10.30 51.44
C THR A 25 29.50 11.77 50.97
N PRO A 26 28.39 12.47 51.33
CA PRO A 26 27.50 13.19 50.39
C PRO A 26 27.49 14.73 50.57
N VAL A 27 26.70 15.47 49.78
CA VAL A 27 26.14 16.77 50.21
C VAL A 27 24.74 16.97 49.59
N SER A 28 23.80 17.31 50.48
CA SER A 28 22.40 17.71 50.31
C SER A 28 22.22 19.16 49.86
N ILE A 29 21.03 19.51 49.35
CA ILE A 29 20.16 20.66 49.75
C ILE A 29 19.27 21.07 48.54
N GLU A 30 17.95 20.85 48.67
CA GLU A 30 16.84 21.61 48.06
C GLU A 30 16.47 22.83 48.95
N PRO A 31 15.56 23.76 48.59
CA PRO A 31 14.98 24.18 47.30
C PRO A 31 14.93 25.75 47.15
N ASP A 32 14.17 26.24 46.17
CA ASP A 32 13.33 27.48 46.15
C ASP A 32 13.53 28.55 45.05
N LEU A 33 12.40 28.74 44.32
CA LEU A 33 11.68 29.97 43.92
C LEU A 33 12.27 31.01 42.93
N ASN A 34 11.50 31.19 41.84
CA ASN A 34 11.10 32.41 41.12
C ASN A 34 11.99 33.68 41.24
N THR A 35 12.38 34.30 40.12
CA THR A 35 11.63 35.37 39.39
C THR A 35 12.58 36.08 38.39
N GLU A 36 12.10 36.23 37.15
CA GLU A 36 12.22 37.40 36.26
C GLU A 36 13.56 37.97 35.69
N MET A 37 13.39 38.38 34.43
CA MET A 37 14.03 39.48 33.67
C MET A 37 15.24 39.20 32.75
N SER A 38 14.87 39.14 31.47
CA SER A 38 15.45 39.82 30.30
C SER A 38 16.97 39.91 30.17
N GLN A 39 17.48 39.32 29.09
CA GLN A 39 18.37 40.04 28.17
C GLN A 39 18.31 39.42 26.78
N GLN A 40 17.99 40.29 25.81
CA GLN A 40 18.13 40.05 24.38
C GLN A 40 19.61 39.88 24.05
N GLU A 41 19.95 38.81 23.32
CA GLU A 41 21.12 38.81 22.44
C GLU A 41 20.66 38.60 21.00
N GLU A 42 20.86 39.64 20.21
CA GLU A 42 20.73 39.65 18.76
C GLU A 42 21.70 38.63 18.13
N LEU A 43 21.17 37.61 17.47
CA LEU A 43 21.90 36.88 16.45
C LEU A 43 21.39 37.31 15.07
N THR A 44 22.28 38.00 14.36
CA THR A 44 22.13 38.43 12.97
C THR A 44 21.99 37.23 12.01
N PRO A 45 21.27 37.38 10.89
CA PRO A 45 20.84 36.27 10.07
C PRO A 45 21.96 35.75 9.17
N VAL A 46 22.27 34.46 9.28
CA VAL A 46 23.13 33.76 8.34
C VAL A 46 22.43 33.70 6.98
N LYS A 47 23.12 34.26 5.98
CA LYS A 47 22.74 34.32 4.57
C LYS A 47 22.26 32.96 4.03
N LYS A 48 21.10 33.00 3.38
CA LYS A 48 20.56 32.00 2.44
C LYS A 48 21.67 31.38 1.57
N SER A 49 22.07 30.15 1.89
CA SER A 49 22.81 29.30 0.96
C SER A 49 21.80 28.46 0.17
N HIS A 50 21.53 28.92 -1.05
CA HIS A 50 21.21 28.13 -2.24
C HIS A 50 20.83 26.67 -2.00
N VAL A 51 19.52 26.41 -2.04
CA VAL A 51 18.93 25.10 -2.28
C VAL A 51 19.58 24.50 -3.53
N ARG A 52 20.55 23.61 -3.34
CA ARG A 52 20.92 22.65 -4.38
C ARG A 52 19.78 21.65 -4.45
N HIS A 53 18.92 21.78 -5.45
CA HIS A 53 18.05 20.69 -5.88
C HIS A 53 18.94 19.45 -6.10
N LYS A 54 18.84 18.48 -5.19
CA LYS A 54 19.33 17.12 -5.44
C LYS A 54 18.38 16.49 -6.44
N LEU A 55 18.74 16.58 -7.71
CA LEU A 55 18.16 15.78 -8.78
C LEU A 55 18.73 14.35 -8.66
N HIS A 56 18.18 13.55 -7.76
CA HIS A 56 18.44 12.10 -7.71
C HIS A 56 17.14 11.36 -7.40
N LEU A 57 16.32 11.23 -8.43
CA LEU A 57 15.34 10.15 -8.60
C LEU A 57 15.28 9.86 -10.10
N ILE A 58 15.94 8.79 -10.53
CA ILE A 58 15.64 8.15 -11.82
C ILE A 58 14.69 7.02 -11.44
N PRO A 59 13.36 7.15 -11.66
CA PRO A 59 12.46 6.02 -11.44
C PRO A 59 12.88 4.84 -12.33
N LEU A 60 12.55 3.60 -11.95
CA LEU A 60 12.84 2.43 -12.78
C LEU A 60 12.19 2.55 -14.18
N ALA A 61 11.09 3.29 -14.32
CA ALA A 61 10.50 3.71 -15.59
C ALA A 61 11.39 4.69 -16.40
N ALA A 62 12.15 5.54 -15.72
CA ALA A 62 13.20 6.34 -16.33
C ALA A 62 14.42 5.50 -16.71
N VAL A 63 14.56 4.21 -16.37
CA VAL A 63 15.60 3.35 -17.00
C VAL A 63 15.23 3.05 -18.46
N VAL A 64 13.93 2.92 -18.77
CA VAL A 64 13.43 2.74 -20.15
C VAL A 64 13.61 4.05 -20.96
N PHE A 65 13.40 5.22 -20.34
CA PHE A 65 13.61 6.52 -20.98
C PHE A 65 15.08 7.00 -20.98
N SER A 66 15.84 6.66 -19.93
CA SER A 66 17.27 6.99 -19.79
C SER A 66 18.13 6.07 -20.66
N ALA A 67 17.64 4.90 -21.07
CA ALA A 67 18.24 4.14 -22.15
C ALA A 67 18.33 5.01 -23.43
N ALA A 68 17.31 5.82 -23.76
CA ALA A 68 17.37 6.73 -24.91
C ALA A 68 18.38 7.89 -24.74
N VAL A 69 18.61 8.34 -23.50
CA VAL A 69 19.59 9.40 -23.17
C VAL A 69 21.03 8.86 -23.09
N ILE A 70 21.23 7.66 -22.55
CA ILE A 70 22.51 6.93 -22.54
C ILE A 70 22.90 6.54 -23.97
N ILE A 71 21.92 6.15 -24.80
CA ILE A 71 22.10 5.93 -26.25
C ILE A 71 22.56 7.21 -26.97
N ALA A 72 22.13 8.40 -26.55
CA ALA A 72 22.60 9.67 -27.10
C ALA A 72 24.00 10.06 -26.60
N ALA A 73 24.36 9.69 -25.36
CA ALA A 73 25.66 10.00 -24.76
C ALA A 73 26.81 9.16 -25.34
N VAL A 74 26.55 7.91 -25.75
CA VAL A 74 27.56 7.01 -26.35
C VAL A 74 27.91 7.41 -27.80
N SER A 75 27.13 8.27 -28.46
CA SER A 75 27.37 8.69 -29.85
C SER A 75 28.31 9.91 -30.01
N ARG A 76 28.88 10.46 -28.93
CA ARG A 76 29.73 11.68 -28.99
C ARG A 76 31.24 11.44 -29.00
N ASP A 77 31.72 10.23 -28.77
CA ASP A 77 33.16 9.98 -28.55
C ASP A 77 33.94 9.38 -29.74
N ASP A 78 33.31 9.15 -30.90
CA ASP A 78 33.95 8.43 -32.02
C ASP A 78 34.29 9.29 -33.26
N ASP A 79 34.03 10.60 -33.27
CA ASP A 79 34.22 11.43 -34.49
C ASP A 79 35.44 12.37 -34.47
N ASP A 80 36.28 12.40 -33.43
CA ASP A 80 37.47 13.24 -33.40
C ASP A 80 38.77 12.44 -33.32
N LYS A 81 39.22 11.90 -34.47
CA LYS A 81 40.65 11.71 -34.77
C LYS A 81 40.90 11.36 -36.24
N LYS A 82 41.70 12.23 -36.89
CA LYS A 82 42.40 12.17 -38.20
C LYS A 82 41.72 13.02 -39.29
N LYS A 83 42.39 13.91 -40.03
CA LYS A 83 43.79 14.35 -40.14
C LYS A 83 43.77 15.61 -41.05
N THR A 84 44.62 16.60 -40.77
CA THR A 84 45.01 17.65 -41.73
C THR A 84 46.40 17.33 -42.30
N VAL A 85 46.60 17.57 -43.59
CA VAL A 85 47.63 18.43 -44.25
C VAL A 85 47.68 18.07 -45.77
N PRO A 86 47.79 19.04 -46.70
CA PRO A 86 47.57 18.88 -48.15
C PRO A 86 48.86 18.97 -48.99
N GLU A 87 48.83 18.55 -50.26
CA GLU A 87 49.75 19.05 -51.30
C GLU A 87 49.23 18.89 -52.74
N GLU A 88 49.86 19.64 -53.64
CA GLU A 88 49.34 20.27 -54.87
C GLU A 88 49.31 19.46 -56.19
N THR A 89 48.55 20.04 -57.12
CA THR A 89 48.31 19.86 -58.57
C THR A 89 49.48 19.47 -59.51
N LYS A 90 49.15 18.72 -60.59
CA LYS A 90 49.37 19.11 -62.02
C LYS A 90 48.81 18.12 -63.09
N GLN A 91 47.90 18.65 -63.94
CA GLN A 91 47.75 18.59 -65.43
C GLN A 91 47.97 17.30 -66.30
N THR A 92 46.84 16.81 -66.88
CA THR A 92 46.49 16.51 -68.33
C THR A 92 47.39 15.67 -69.27
N PRO A 93 46.90 15.12 -70.42
CA PRO A 93 45.54 14.70 -70.83
C PRO A 93 45.44 13.35 -71.63
N ASP A 94 44.20 12.84 -71.69
CA ASP A 94 43.43 12.28 -72.83
C ASP A 94 44.11 11.51 -73.99
N VAL A 95 43.76 10.22 -74.18
CA VAL A 95 43.57 9.55 -75.50
C VAL A 95 42.66 8.31 -75.36
N THR A 96 41.53 8.30 -76.06
CA THR A 96 40.92 7.10 -76.70
C THR A 96 40.68 7.49 -78.18
N PRO A 97 40.60 6.60 -79.20
CA PRO A 97 39.84 5.33 -79.23
C PRO A 97 40.44 4.21 -80.13
N VAL A 98 39.75 3.07 -80.29
CA VAL A 98 39.42 2.42 -81.59
C VAL A 98 38.59 1.14 -81.33
N GLN A 99 37.56 0.98 -82.16
CA GLN A 99 36.50 -0.04 -82.18
C GLN A 99 36.92 -1.37 -82.83
N GLN A 100 36.21 -2.46 -82.51
CA GLN A 100 35.79 -3.50 -83.48
C GLN A 100 34.63 -4.38 -82.94
N GLU A 101 33.67 -4.70 -83.82
CA GLU A 101 32.35 -5.29 -83.53
C GLU A 101 32.26 -6.83 -83.64
N THR A 102 31.43 -7.42 -82.73
CA THR A 102 30.53 -8.61 -82.85
C THR A 102 31.09 -10.04 -83.07
N PRO A 103 30.34 -11.14 -82.74
CA PRO A 103 28.96 -11.27 -82.22
C PRO A 103 28.78 -12.17 -80.95
N ALA A 104 27.56 -12.18 -80.41
CA ALA A 104 27.10 -12.92 -79.22
C ALA A 104 27.15 -14.47 -79.36
N PRO A 105 27.23 -15.19 -78.24
CA PRO A 105 26.11 -16.08 -77.91
C PRO A 105 25.74 -16.16 -76.41
N GLU A 106 24.43 -16.19 -76.20
CA GLU A 106 23.63 -16.91 -75.18
C GLU A 106 24.00 -16.84 -73.67
N GLU A 107 23.09 -16.21 -72.91
CA GLU A 107 22.97 -16.30 -71.45
C GLU A 107 22.84 -17.75 -70.94
N PRO A 108 23.37 -18.03 -69.74
CA PRO A 108 22.67 -18.84 -68.76
C PRO A 108 22.11 -17.93 -67.66
N ALA A 109 20.80 -18.07 -67.45
CA ALA A 109 19.99 -17.36 -66.47
C ALA A 109 20.65 -17.27 -65.07
N GLU A 110 20.88 -16.04 -64.60
CA GLU A 110 21.06 -15.79 -63.17
C GLU A 110 19.73 -16.07 -62.45
N ALA A 111 19.77 -17.05 -61.56
CA ALA A 111 18.71 -17.29 -60.59
C ALA A 111 18.56 -16.06 -59.71
N ASP A 112 17.54 -15.26 -60.01
CA ASP A 112 17.05 -14.13 -59.22
C ASP A 112 16.55 -14.64 -57.86
N THR A 113 17.46 -14.85 -56.90
CA THR A 113 17.10 -15.03 -55.49
C THR A 113 16.60 -13.70 -54.95
N LYS A 114 15.33 -13.41 -55.22
CA LYS A 114 14.54 -12.41 -54.50
C LYS A 114 14.53 -12.79 -53.02
N THR A 115 15.47 -12.26 -52.24
CA THR A 115 15.30 -12.12 -50.80
C THR A 115 14.05 -11.28 -50.59
N ALA A 116 12.93 -11.92 -50.26
CA ALA A 116 11.69 -11.25 -49.91
C ALA A 116 12.02 -10.23 -48.80
N LYS A 117 11.95 -8.93 -49.13
CA LYS A 117 12.17 -7.84 -48.17
C LYS A 117 11.24 -8.07 -46.98
N GLN A 118 11.79 -8.55 -45.88
CA GLN A 118 11.04 -8.84 -44.66
C GLN A 118 10.32 -7.56 -44.23
N LYS A 119 9.02 -7.69 -43.94
CA LYS A 119 8.18 -6.53 -43.68
C LYS A 119 8.55 -5.94 -42.32
N PRO A 120 8.62 -4.60 -42.20
CA PRO A 120 9.02 -3.91 -40.97
C PRO A 120 8.06 -4.14 -39.78
N TRP A 121 6.88 -4.73 -40.04
CA TRP A 121 5.83 -5.01 -39.07
C TRP A 121 6.03 -6.30 -38.26
N ILE A 122 6.97 -7.18 -38.67
CA ILE A 122 7.16 -8.49 -38.01
C ILE A 122 7.55 -8.29 -36.53
N PHE A 123 8.50 -7.40 -36.25
CA PHE A 123 8.90 -7.10 -34.88
C PHE A 123 7.76 -6.42 -34.09
N ALA A 124 6.97 -5.55 -34.73
CA ALA A 124 5.83 -4.91 -34.08
C ALA A 124 4.79 -5.93 -33.61
N LEU A 125 4.43 -6.88 -34.48
CA LEU A 125 3.50 -7.95 -34.14
C LEU A 125 4.09 -8.91 -33.10
N PHE A 126 5.39 -9.23 -33.20
CA PHE A 126 6.07 -10.03 -32.19
C PHE A 126 6.02 -9.35 -30.82
N MET A 127 6.44 -8.09 -30.71
CA MET A 127 6.41 -7.33 -29.45
C MET A 127 4.97 -7.21 -28.90
N SER A 128 3.98 -7.01 -29.77
CA SER A 128 2.57 -6.99 -29.35
C SER A 128 2.14 -8.33 -28.76
N ALA A 129 2.57 -9.44 -29.38
CA ALA A 129 2.29 -10.78 -28.88
C ALA A 129 3.03 -11.08 -27.57
N VAL A 130 4.26 -10.55 -27.37
CA VAL A 130 4.98 -10.64 -26.10
C VAL A 130 4.18 -9.95 -24.99
N LEU A 131 3.73 -8.71 -25.22
CA LEU A 131 2.93 -7.99 -24.23
C LEU A 131 1.63 -8.74 -23.89
N ILE A 132 0.90 -9.21 -24.90
CA ILE A 132 -0.33 -10.01 -24.65
C ILE A 132 -0.01 -11.27 -23.85
N PHE A 133 1.07 -11.98 -24.20
CA PHE A 133 1.50 -13.18 -23.48
C PHE A 133 1.83 -12.90 -22.01
N ASP A 134 2.61 -11.84 -21.74
CA ASP A 134 2.99 -11.44 -20.39
C ASP A 134 1.76 -10.99 -19.56
N GLU A 135 0.83 -10.26 -20.18
CA GLU A 135 -0.44 -9.84 -19.55
C GLU A 135 -1.32 -11.05 -19.21
N LEU A 136 -1.45 -12.03 -20.10
CA LEU A 136 -2.24 -13.25 -19.82
C LEU A 136 -1.67 -14.03 -18.62
N ILE A 137 -0.35 -14.15 -18.53
CA ILE A 137 0.31 -14.80 -17.39
C ILE A 137 0.03 -14.03 -16.10
N LEU A 138 0.13 -12.71 -16.14
CA LEU A 138 -0.08 -11.84 -14.98
C LEU A 138 -1.53 -11.87 -14.51
N HIS A 139 -2.50 -11.73 -15.42
CA HIS A 139 -3.94 -11.72 -15.12
C HIS A 139 -4.40 -13.07 -14.57
N GLN A 140 -3.88 -14.17 -15.12
CA GLN A 140 -4.16 -15.49 -14.59
C GLN A 140 -3.65 -15.65 -13.15
N ALA A 141 -2.44 -15.16 -12.87
CA ALA A 141 -1.88 -15.20 -11.52
C ALA A 141 -2.63 -14.29 -10.54
N ALA A 142 -3.23 -13.20 -11.04
CA ALA A 142 -4.01 -12.27 -10.24
C ALA A 142 -5.46 -12.70 -9.98
N GLY A 143 -5.94 -13.75 -10.67
CA GLY A 143 -7.35 -14.13 -10.60
C GLY A 143 -8.31 -13.11 -11.23
N PHE A 144 -7.82 -12.24 -12.12
CA PHE A 144 -8.66 -11.23 -12.74
C PHE A 144 -9.71 -11.84 -13.68
N PRO A 145 -10.92 -11.24 -13.76
CA PRO A 145 -11.95 -11.69 -14.69
C PRO A 145 -11.54 -11.39 -16.13
N PHE A 146 -11.50 -12.41 -16.99
CA PHE A 146 -11.26 -12.26 -18.42
C PHE A 146 -12.53 -11.81 -19.16
N THR A 147 -12.91 -10.55 -18.99
CA THR A 147 -14.04 -9.97 -19.75
C THR A 147 -13.64 -9.73 -21.21
N ALA A 148 -14.60 -9.79 -22.13
CA ALA A 148 -14.32 -9.50 -23.55
C ALA A 148 -13.78 -8.07 -23.76
N ALA A 149 -14.22 -7.13 -22.93
CA ALA A 149 -13.80 -5.73 -22.97
C ALA A 149 -12.36 -5.52 -22.48
N SER A 150 -11.96 -6.13 -21.36
CA SER A 150 -10.58 -6.04 -20.85
C SER A 150 -9.61 -6.67 -21.85
N LEU A 151 -9.90 -7.87 -22.35
CA LEU A 151 -9.10 -8.55 -23.37
C LEU A 151 -8.96 -7.71 -24.66
N ALA A 152 -10.04 -7.09 -25.13
CA ALA A 152 -10.00 -6.21 -26.30
C ALA A 152 -9.10 -4.99 -26.05
N SER A 153 -9.25 -4.34 -24.89
CA SER A 153 -8.45 -3.18 -24.51
C SER A 153 -6.97 -3.52 -24.38
N ILE A 154 -6.62 -4.61 -23.68
CA ILE A 154 -5.25 -5.11 -23.51
C ILE A 154 -4.63 -5.44 -24.88
N ALA A 155 -5.36 -6.11 -25.76
CA ALA A 155 -4.87 -6.43 -27.10
C ALA A 155 -4.60 -5.17 -27.94
N LEU A 156 -5.51 -4.19 -27.91
CA LEU A 156 -5.36 -2.93 -28.65
C LEU A 156 -4.21 -2.07 -28.09
N PHE A 157 -4.09 -1.94 -26.77
CA PHE A 157 -2.95 -1.25 -26.16
C PHE A 157 -1.63 -1.95 -26.48
N SER A 158 -1.58 -3.29 -26.37
CA SER A 158 -0.39 -4.09 -26.72
C SER A 158 0.02 -3.92 -28.18
N LEU A 159 -0.95 -3.89 -29.10
CA LEU A 159 -0.69 -3.56 -30.51
C LEU A 159 -0.15 -2.13 -30.65
N GLY A 160 -0.76 -1.17 -29.96
CA GLY A 160 -0.28 0.20 -29.90
C GLY A 160 1.18 0.31 -29.48
N TYR A 161 1.54 -0.34 -28.38
CA TYR A 161 2.89 -0.36 -27.82
C TYR A 161 3.88 -1.13 -28.68
N GLY A 162 3.51 -2.27 -29.26
CA GLY A 162 4.40 -3.03 -30.14
C GLY A 162 4.84 -2.22 -31.37
N PHE A 163 3.91 -1.45 -31.97
CA PHE A 163 4.23 -0.55 -33.08
C PHE A 163 5.06 0.67 -32.62
N LEU A 164 4.78 1.23 -31.43
CA LEU A 164 5.56 2.32 -30.86
C LEU A 164 7.02 1.91 -30.58
N ILE A 165 7.22 0.78 -29.89
CA ILE A 165 8.53 0.21 -29.56
C ILE A 165 9.31 -0.11 -30.84
N THR A 166 8.64 -0.60 -31.89
CA THR A 166 9.27 -0.83 -33.19
C THR A 166 9.81 0.47 -33.78
N CYS A 167 9.07 1.58 -33.68
CA CYS A 167 9.56 2.88 -34.12
C CYS A 167 10.80 3.31 -33.30
N LEU A 168 10.73 3.21 -31.96
CA LEU A 168 11.80 3.58 -31.03
C LEU A 168 13.08 2.76 -31.15
N THR A 169 12.97 1.49 -31.57
CA THR A 169 14.11 0.58 -31.70
C THR A 169 14.71 0.53 -33.11
N SER A 170 14.28 1.40 -34.01
CA SER A 170 14.70 1.39 -35.42
C SER A 170 15.44 2.67 -35.83
N PHE A 171 16.20 3.27 -34.90
CA PHE A 171 16.95 4.50 -35.15
C PHE A 171 18.41 4.24 -35.57
N PHE A 172 19.03 3.14 -35.15
CA PHE A 172 20.44 2.89 -35.43
C PHE A 172 20.66 2.44 -36.87
N LYS A 173 21.75 2.93 -37.47
CA LYS A 173 22.20 2.49 -38.80
C LYS A 173 22.71 1.04 -38.77
N LYS A 174 23.32 0.60 -37.65
CA LYS A 174 23.84 -0.75 -37.46
C LYS A 174 22.72 -1.69 -37.02
N GLN A 175 22.45 -2.73 -37.82
CA GLN A 175 21.40 -3.73 -37.53
C GLN A 175 21.60 -4.42 -36.17
N ASN A 176 22.84 -4.76 -35.82
CA ASN A 176 23.14 -5.42 -34.54
C ASN A 176 22.78 -4.52 -33.34
N SER A 177 22.95 -3.20 -33.45
CA SER A 177 22.56 -2.27 -32.38
C SER A 177 21.03 -2.24 -32.19
N ASN A 178 20.26 -2.25 -33.28
CA ASN A 178 18.80 -2.36 -33.19
C ASN A 178 18.39 -3.71 -32.57
N ARG A 179 19.01 -4.82 -32.96
CA ARG A 179 18.71 -6.15 -32.36
C ARG A 179 19.02 -6.19 -30.86
N ILE A 180 20.16 -5.65 -30.44
CA ILE A 180 20.52 -5.58 -29.02
C ILE A 180 19.49 -4.72 -28.28
N ALA A 181 19.16 -3.53 -28.79
CA ALA A 181 18.17 -2.66 -28.17
C ALA A 181 16.80 -3.34 -28.00
N ARG A 182 16.34 -4.09 -29.03
CA ARG A 182 15.09 -4.85 -28.98
C ARG A 182 15.14 -5.98 -27.95
N CYS A 183 16.23 -6.76 -27.93
CA CYS A 183 16.43 -7.83 -26.95
C CYS A 183 16.45 -7.30 -25.51
N VAL A 184 17.13 -6.16 -25.29
CA VAL A 184 17.18 -5.49 -23.98
C VAL A 184 15.79 -5.02 -23.56
N ILE A 185 15.01 -4.40 -24.46
CA ILE A 185 13.64 -3.97 -24.14
C ILE A 185 12.76 -5.16 -23.76
N ILE A 186 12.80 -6.26 -24.53
CA ILE A 186 12.02 -7.46 -24.19
C ILE A 186 12.43 -8.01 -22.82
N ALA A 187 13.73 -8.07 -22.51
CA ALA A 187 14.21 -8.54 -21.22
C ALA A 187 13.84 -7.61 -20.05
N LEU A 188 13.85 -6.29 -20.27
CA LEU A 188 13.40 -5.31 -19.27
C LEU A 188 11.89 -5.37 -19.04
N THR A 189 11.10 -5.57 -20.10
CA THR A 189 9.66 -5.82 -20.00
C THR A 189 9.41 -7.08 -19.18
N ALA A 190 10.07 -8.19 -19.50
CA ALA A 190 9.98 -9.43 -18.75
C ALA A 190 10.32 -9.25 -17.27
N LEU A 191 11.44 -8.55 -16.97
CA LEU A 191 11.83 -8.25 -15.60
C LEU A 191 10.78 -7.41 -14.86
N TYR A 192 10.20 -6.41 -15.52
CA TYR A 192 9.19 -5.56 -14.90
C TYR A 192 7.90 -6.32 -14.57
N PHE A 193 7.37 -7.09 -15.52
CA PHE A 193 6.22 -7.97 -15.27
C PHE A 193 6.50 -8.98 -14.16
N LEU A 194 7.71 -9.54 -14.11
CA LEU A 194 8.12 -10.46 -13.06
C LEU A 194 8.15 -9.81 -11.67
N VAL A 195 8.65 -8.57 -11.56
CA VAL A 195 8.63 -7.83 -10.29
C VAL A 195 7.19 -7.59 -9.84
N CYS A 196 6.32 -7.09 -10.72
CA CYS A 196 4.91 -6.87 -10.40
C CYS A 196 4.18 -8.18 -10.03
N PHE A 197 4.52 -9.29 -10.70
CA PHE A 197 4.05 -10.61 -10.32
C PHE A 197 4.47 -10.99 -8.90
N PHE A 198 5.74 -10.80 -8.52
CA PHE A 198 6.19 -11.13 -7.16
C PHE A 198 5.57 -10.24 -6.08
N VAL A 199 5.36 -8.96 -6.38
CA VAL A 199 4.63 -8.04 -5.48
C VAL A 199 3.20 -8.54 -5.27
N HIS A 200 2.47 -8.83 -6.34
CA HIS A 200 1.12 -9.39 -6.23
C HIS A 200 1.13 -10.76 -5.52
N LYS A 201 2.13 -11.61 -5.82
CA LYS A 201 2.28 -12.91 -5.16
C LYS A 201 2.40 -12.77 -3.64
N GLN A 202 3.07 -11.74 -3.15
CA GLN A 202 3.22 -11.49 -1.72
C GLN A 202 1.97 -10.85 -1.11
N PHE A 203 1.45 -9.77 -1.70
CA PHE A 203 0.45 -8.89 -1.07
C PHE A 203 -0.99 -9.08 -1.58
N LYS A 204 -1.18 -9.84 -2.65
CA LYS A 204 -2.48 -10.10 -3.34
C LYS A 204 -3.15 -8.87 -3.95
N ILE A 205 -2.38 -7.79 -4.05
CA ILE A 205 -2.71 -6.54 -4.69
C ILE A 205 -1.46 -6.01 -5.40
N PHE A 206 -1.66 -5.26 -6.48
CA PHE A 206 -0.60 -4.59 -7.21
C PHE A 206 -0.30 -3.24 -6.55
N TYR A 207 0.96 -3.04 -6.19
CA TYR A 207 1.46 -1.75 -5.71
C TYR A 207 1.87 -0.85 -6.87
N ASP A 208 1.51 0.42 -6.76
CA ASP A 208 1.99 1.48 -7.66
C ASP A 208 3.51 1.66 -7.54
N LEU A 209 4.11 2.40 -8.48
CA LEU A 209 5.56 2.58 -8.55
C LEU A 209 6.13 3.25 -7.29
N SER A 210 5.39 4.16 -6.66
CA SER A 210 5.86 4.86 -5.46
C SER A 210 5.89 3.93 -4.26
N THR A 211 4.85 3.13 -4.07
CA THR A 211 4.75 2.12 -3.03
C THR A 211 5.81 1.04 -3.21
N MET A 212 5.99 0.53 -4.42
CA MET A 212 7.07 -0.42 -4.72
C MET A 212 8.46 0.15 -4.43
N THR A 213 8.67 1.43 -4.72
CA THR A 213 9.97 2.10 -4.47
C THR A 213 10.18 2.32 -2.96
N ALA A 214 9.15 2.70 -2.23
CA ALA A 214 9.20 2.92 -0.79
C ALA A 214 9.48 1.61 -0.02
N GLY A 215 8.82 0.52 -0.38
CA GLY A 215 9.03 -0.80 0.25
C GLY A 215 10.30 -1.52 -0.21
N ALA A 216 11.00 -1.04 -1.23
CA ALA A 216 12.16 -1.73 -1.79
C ALA A 216 13.34 -1.86 -0.80
N SER A 217 13.56 -0.85 0.06
CA SER A 217 14.62 -0.92 1.08
C SER A 217 14.33 -2.02 2.10
N ASP A 218 13.07 -2.12 2.53
CA ASP A 218 12.64 -3.05 3.56
C ASP A 218 12.65 -4.49 3.04
N ALA A 219 12.21 -4.66 1.78
CA ALA A 219 12.27 -5.93 1.07
C ALA A 219 13.71 -6.45 0.91
N LEU A 220 14.68 -5.55 0.64
CA LEU A 220 16.10 -5.92 0.50
C LEU A 220 16.84 -6.05 1.85
N GLY A 221 16.27 -5.52 2.92
CA GLY A 221 16.83 -5.58 4.27
C GLY A 221 16.21 -6.70 5.10
N GLN A 222 15.10 -6.41 5.75
CA GLN A 222 14.51 -7.29 6.78
C GLN A 222 13.74 -8.47 6.19
N PHE A 223 13.24 -8.37 4.95
CA PHE A 223 12.50 -9.45 4.28
C PHE A 223 13.27 -10.18 3.18
N GLN A 224 14.60 -10.06 3.15
CA GLN A 224 15.41 -10.67 2.11
C GLN A 224 15.19 -12.20 2.01
N SER A 225 15.02 -12.88 3.15
CA SER A 225 14.71 -14.31 3.21
C SER A 225 13.40 -14.65 2.50
N ASN A 226 12.34 -13.87 2.77
CA ASN A 226 11.02 -14.07 2.17
C ASN A 226 11.09 -13.85 0.66
N VAL A 227 11.79 -12.81 0.20
CA VAL A 227 12.00 -12.54 -1.23
C VAL A 227 12.74 -13.69 -1.91
N ILE A 228 13.80 -14.22 -1.30
CA ILE A 228 14.54 -15.37 -1.83
C ILE A 228 13.63 -16.60 -1.93
N GLN A 229 12.84 -16.89 -0.89
CA GLN A 229 11.91 -18.01 -0.90
C GLN A 229 10.85 -17.88 -1.99
N LEU A 230 10.28 -16.68 -2.19
CA LEU A 230 9.33 -16.40 -3.28
C LEU A 230 9.94 -16.68 -4.65
N ILE A 231 11.17 -16.20 -4.88
CA ILE A 231 11.89 -16.35 -6.16
C ILE A 231 12.18 -17.83 -6.47
N PHE A 232 12.68 -18.58 -5.49
CA PHE A 232 13.07 -19.98 -5.67
C PHE A 232 11.94 -20.99 -5.45
N SER A 233 10.71 -20.51 -5.17
CA SER A 233 9.52 -21.35 -5.20
C SER A 233 9.29 -21.96 -6.60
N ALA A 234 8.64 -23.12 -6.68
CA ALA A 234 8.37 -23.79 -7.95
C ALA A 234 7.61 -22.88 -8.93
N ASP A 235 6.61 -22.14 -8.42
CA ASP A 235 5.84 -21.18 -9.20
C ASP A 235 6.69 -19.94 -9.57
N GLY A 236 7.50 -19.40 -8.65
CA GLY A 236 8.42 -18.28 -8.94
C GLY A 236 9.40 -18.61 -10.07
N MET A 237 10.05 -19.78 -10.00
CA MET A 237 10.94 -20.27 -11.05
C MET A 237 10.21 -20.50 -12.38
N THR A 238 8.97 -21.00 -12.33
CA THR A 238 8.14 -21.19 -13.52
C THR A 238 7.83 -19.85 -14.20
N LYS A 239 7.42 -18.83 -13.43
CA LYS A 239 7.16 -17.49 -13.98
C LYS A 239 8.42 -16.81 -14.52
N ILE A 240 9.57 -16.98 -13.87
CA ILE A 240 10.87 -16.51 -14.40
C ILE A 240 11.12 -17.08 -15.79
N VAL A 241 10.98 -18.40 -15.95
CA VAL A 241 11.18 -19.05 -17.25
C VAL A 241 10.17 -18.55 -18.28
N LEU A 242 8.89 -18.43 -17.91
CA LEU A 242 7.85 -17.97 -18.81
C LEU A 242 8.09 -16.53 -19.28
N TYR A 243 8.31 -15.58 -18.38
CA TYR A 243 8.50 -14.17 -18.74
C TYR A 243 9.78 -13.94 -19.56
N PHE A 244 10.86 -14.69 -19.31
CA PHE A 244 12.10 -14.55 -20.11
C PHE A 244 12.10 -15.37 -21.41
N LEU A 245 11.13 -16.26 -21.62
CA LEU A 245 11.03 -17.08 -22.83
C LEU A 245 10.99 -16.24 -24.12
N PRO A 246 10.19 -15.15 -24.25
CA PRO A 246 10.21 -14.31 -25.43
C PRO A 246 11.57 -13.67 -25.72
N ALA A 247 12.33 -13.27 -24.68
CA ALA A 247 13.67 -12.72 -24.85
C ALA A 247 14.63 -13.76 -25.42
N VAL A 248 14.58 -15.00 -24.91
CA VAL A 248 15.38 -16.13 -25.40
C VAL A 248 15.01 -16.47 -26.86
N LEU A 249 13.71 -16.56 -27.16
CA LEU A 249 13.23 -16.83 -28.52
C LEU A 249 13.67 -15.73 -29.50
N TYR A 250 13.57 -14.46 -29.09
CA TYR A 250 14.04 -13.35 -29.92
C TYR A 250 15.56 -13.44 -30.14
N ALA A 251 16.36 -13.72 -29.11
CA ALA A 251 17.81 -13.85 -29.25
C ALA A 251 18.23 -14.96 -30.24
N ILE A 252 17.51 -16.10 -30.23
CA ILE A 252 17.76 -17.23 -31.14
C ILE A 252 17.33 -16.91 -32.58
N TYR A 253 16.14 -16.34 -32.75
CA TYR A 253 15.46 -16.26 -34.05
C TYR A 253 15.56 -14.88 -34.72
N ALA A 254 16.02 -13.83 -34.03
CA ALA A 254 16.07 -12.47 -34.56
C ALA A 254 16.89 -12.37 -35.86
N LYS A 255 18.02 -13.08 -35.97
CA LYS A 255 18.82 -13.05 -37.21
C LYS A 255 18.07 -13.59 -38.44
N LYS A 256 17.10 -14.48 -38.22
CA LYS A 256 16.35 -15.16 -39.28
C LYS A 256 15.11 -14.37 -39.70
N TYR A 257 14.37 -13.80 -38.74
CA TYR A 257 13.04 -13.21 -38.99
C TYR A 257 13.00 -11.69 -38.83
N ASP A 258 14.02 -11.09 -38.23
CA ASP A 258 14.06 -9.66 -37.98
C ASP A 258 15.28 -9.01 -38.68
N PRO A 259 15.05 -8.25 -39.76
CA PRO A 259 16.12 -7.55 -40.45
C PRO A 259 16.75 -6.46 -39.58
N ALA A 260 16.02 -5.96 -38.55
CA ALA A 260 16.47 -4.95 -37.60
C ALA A 260 17.11 -3.72 -38.25
N GLU A 261 16.58 -3.32 -39.40
CA GLU A 261 17.07 -2.19 -40.18
C GLU A 261 16.55 -0.86 -39.66
N LYS A 262 17.28 0.22 -39.96
CA LYS A 262 16.78 1.58 -39.77
C LYS A 262 15.55 1.79 -40.63
N LEU A 263 14.42 2.12 -40.00
CA LEU A 263 13.19 2.38 -40.75
C LEU A 263 13.23 3.73 -41.47
N PRO A 264 12.76 3.80 -42.73
CA PRO A 264 12.53 5.06 -43.43
C PRO A 264 11.50 5.93 -42.69
N LEU A 265 11.58 7.25 -42.85
CA LEU A 265 10.68 8.21 -42.20
C LEU A 265 9.19 7.90 -42.47
N LYS A 266 8.84 7.56 -43.72
CA LYS A 266 7.47 7.16 -44.08
C LYS A 266 6.98 5.96 -43.27
N THR A 267 7.82 4.94 -43.11
CA THR A 267 7.46 3.75 -42.33
C THR A 267 7.34 4.07 -40.84
N LYS A 268 8.20 4.94 -40.30
CA LYS A 268 8.10 5.43 -38.92
C LYS A 268 6.78 6.18 -38.67
N LEU A 269 6.39 7.04 -39.61
CA LEU A 269 5.10 7.74 -39.54
C LEU A 269 3.93 6.76 -39.57
N ILE A 270 3.97 5.75 -40.44
CA ILE A 270 2.93 4.71 -40.47
C ILE A 270 2.90 3.92 -39.15
N THR A 271 4.05 3.50 -38.59
CA THR A 271 4.09 2.82 -37.28
C THR A 271 3.49 3.68 -36.17
N LEU A 272 3.77 4.98 -36.16
CA LEU A 272 3.24 5.90 -35.16
C LEU A 272 1.73 6.14 -35.34
N LEU A 273 1.25 6.28 -36.58
CA LEU A 273 -0.18 6.41 -36.88
C LEU A 273 -0.95 5.14 -36.51
N THR A 274 -0.42 3.96 -36.83
CA THR A 274 -1.01 2.69 -36.40
C THR A 274 -1.04 2.59 -34.88
N SER A 275 0.06 2.95 -34.20
CA SER A 275 0.10 2.99 -32.74
C SER A 275 -0.99 3.88 -32.15
N ALA A 276 -1.12 5.11 -32.65
CA ALA A 276 -2.13 6.07 -32.21
C ALA A 276 -3.56 5.55 -32.46
N LEU A 277 -3.83 4.96 -33.63
CA LEU A 277 -5.14 4.38 -33.96
C LEU A 277 -5.52 3.24 -33.01
N MET A 278 -4.58 2.37 -32.64
CA MET A 278 -4.84 1.28 -31.70
C MET A 278 -5.12 1.81 -30.29
N ILE A 279 -4.39 2.82 -29.84
CA ILE A 279 -4.62 3.49 -28.55
C ILE A 279 -5.98 4.22 -28.54
N CYS A 280 -6.36 4.90 -29.63
CA CYS A 280 -7.70 5.49 -29.73
C CYS A 280 -8.80 4.40 -29.73
N GLY A 281 -8.54 3.26 -30.38
CA GLY A 281 -9.43 2.10 -30.36
C GLY A 281 -9.63 1.54 -28.96
N SER A 282 -8.56 1.43 -28.15
CA SER A 282 -8.68 0.95 -26.77
C SER A 282 -9.44 1.93 -25.89
N MET A 283 -9.29 3.25 -26.08
CA MET A 283 -10.12 4.25 -25.41
C MET A 283 -11.61 4.12 -25.77
N GLY A 284 -11.92 3.83 -27.04
CA GLY A 284 -13.28 3.54 -27.48
C GLY A 284 -13.85 2.26 -26.86
N SER A 285 -13.01 1.22 -26.73
CA SER A 285 -13.35 -0.02 -26.02
C SER A 285 -13.70 0.25 -24.55
N ALA A 286 -12.84 1.01 -23.85
CA ALA A 286 -13.05 1.39 -22.45
C ALA A 286 -14.35 2.19 -22.24
N TYR A 287 -14.68 3.09 -23.17
CA TYR A 287 -15.94 3.82 -23.15
C TYR A 287 -17.16 2.90 -23.33
N ALA A 288 -17.08 1.97 -24.28
CA ALA A 288 -18.16 1.02 -24.53
C ALA A 288 -18.38 0.03 -23.37
N SER A 289 -17.35 -0.27 -22.59
CA SER A 289 -17.41 -1.17 -21.44
C SER A 289 -17.67 -0.50 -20.10
N GLY A 290 -17.79 0.83 -20.05
CA GLY A 290 -17.99 1.58 -18.80
C GLY A 290 -16.74 1.71 -17.92
N THR A 291 -15.56 1.26 -18.38
CA THR A 291 -14.30 1.35 -17.62
C THR A 291 -13.49 2.62 -17.93
N PHE A 292 -14.03 3.51 -18.77
CA PHE A 292 -13.35 4.72 -19.21
C PHE A 292 -12.86 5.61 -18.06
N ASN A 293 -13.62 5.71 -16.97
CA ASN A 293 -13.23 6.51 -15.81
C ASN A 293 -11.95 6.01 -15.13
N THR A 294 -11.64 4.71 -15.22
CA THR A 294 -10.39 4.12 -14.71
C THR A 294 -9.14 4.65 -15.42
N LEU A 295 -9.27 5.22 -16.63
CA LEU A 295 -8.16 5.92 -17.31
C LEU A 295 -7.90 7.34 -16.77
N PHE A 296 -8.82 7.87 -15.94
CA PHE A 296 -8.83 9.27 -15.53
C PHE A 296 -9.29 9.44 -14.07
N SER A 297 -10.59 9.67 -13.83
CA SER A 297 -11.16 10.11 -12.55
C SER A 297 -11.30 9.02 -11.49
N GLU A 298 -11.31 7.76 -11.90
CA GLU A 298 -11.36 6.57 -11.03
C GLU A 298 -10.07 5.76 -11.17
N TYR A 299 -8.96 6.45 -11.40
CA TYR A 299 -7.68 5.77 -11.59
C TYR A 299 -7.23 5.10 -10.29
N ASN A 300 -7.07 3.78 -10.36
CA ASN A 300 -6.37 2.97 -9.40
C ASN A 300 -5.47 1.98 -10.17
N PHE A 301 -4.26 1.71 -9.67
CA PHE A 301 -3.28 0.86 -10.35
C PHE A 301 -3.79 -0.58 -10.56
N GLN A 302 -4.39 -1.21 -9.55
CA GLN A 302 -4.99 -2.56 -9.62
C GLN A 302 -6.04 -2.64 -10.74
N ASN A 303 -7.03 -1.73 -10.71
CA ASN A 303 -8.13 -1.74 -11.66
C ASN A 303 -7.69 -1.37 -13.08
N ALA A 304 -6.68 -0.50 -13.20
CA ALA A 304 -6.07 -0.17 -14.47
C ALA A 304 -5.34 -1.37 -15.09
N ILE A 305 -4.67 -2.20 -14.28
CA ILE A 305 -4.07 -3.46 -14.77
C ILE A 305 -5.18 -4.39 -15.26
N SER A 306 -6.18 -4.67 -14.43
CA SER A 306 -7.31 -5.55 -14.78
C SER A 306 -8.01 -5.12 -16.09
N SER A 307 -8.20 -3.82 -16.28
CA SER A 307 -8.93 -3.28 -17.43
C SER A 307 -8.08 -3.10 -18.69
N PHE A 308 -6.81 -2.71 -18.55
CA PHE A 308 -6.00 -2.17 -19.66
C PHE A 308 -4.59 -2.76 -19.77
N GLY A 309 -4.19 -3.60 -18.83
CA GLY A 309 -2.87 -4.19 -18.75
C GLY A 309 -1.85 -3.35 -17.97
N LEU A 310 -0.84 -4.03 -17.44
CA LEU A 310 0.26 -3.46 -16.66
C LEU A 310 0.98 -2.34 -17.39
N SER A 311 1.25 -2.49 -18.69
CA SER A 311 1.96 -1.45 -19.45
C SER A 311 1.18 -0.13 -19.49
N THR A 312 -0.14 -0.20 -19.64
CA THR A 312 -1.02 0.97 -19.65
C THR A 312 -1.13 1.57 -18.25
N ALA A 313 -1.35 0.72 -17.23
CA ALA A 313 -1.43 1.15 -15.84
C ALA A 313 -0.18 1.90 -15.38
N THR A 314 1.00 1.44 -15.80
CA THR A 314 2.30 2.08 -15.53
C THR A 314 2.39 3.47 -16.13
N LEU A 315 1.92 3.67 -17.36
CA LEU A 315 1.92 4.98 -18.00
C LEU A 315 0.96 5.95 -17.31
N LEU A 316 -0.18 5.46 -16.83
CA LEU A 316 -1.12 6.24 -16.04
C LEU A 316 -0.51 6.63 -14.69
N ASP A 317 0.22 5.71 -14.04
CA ASP A 317 0.88 5.97 -12.77
C ASP A 317 2.00 7.03 -12.91
N VAL A 318 2.84 6.89 -13.95
CA VAL A 318 3.85 7.90 -14.28
C VAL A 318 3.20 9.24 -14.62
N ARG A 319 2.07 9.23 -15.33
CA ARG A 319 1.31 10.46 -15.62
C ARG A 319 0.84 11.11 -14.33
N LYS A 320 0.27 10.35 -13.39
CA LYS A 320 -0.16 10.82 -12.07
C LYS A 320 1.01 11.40 -11.27
N ALA A 321 2.18 10.76 -11.31
CA ALA A 321 3.36 11.22 -10.59
C ALA A 321 4.02 12.48 -11.19
N VAL A 322 3.92 12.69 -12.51
CA VAL A 322 4.65 13.77 -13.22
C VAL A 322 3.78 14.99 -13.51
N LEU A 323 2.49 14.78 -13.80
CA LEU A 323 1.58 15.91 -13.97
C LEU A 323 1.21 16.41 -12.57
N PRO A 324 1.39 17.72 -12.28
CA PRO A 324 0.89 18.27 -11.03
C PRO A 324 -0.61 17.98 -10.97
N ASP A 325 -1.09 17.45 -9.84
CA ASP A 325 -2.51 17.29 -9.59
C ASP A 325 -3.17 18.62 -9.95
N SER A 326 -4.06 18.58 -10.95
CA SER A 326 -5.01 19.66 -11.14
C SER A 326 -5.78 19.85 -9.84
N MET A 327 -6.25 21.07 -9.58
CA MET A 327 -7.23 21.37 -8.53
C MET A 327 -8.16 20.18 -8.27
N PHE A 328 -8.26 19.72 -7.02
CA PHE A 328 -9.11 18.58 -6.66
C PHE A 328 -10.54 18.82 -7.13
N GLY A 329 -11.04 17.93 -7.99
CA GLY A 329 -12.39 18.00 -8.51
C GLY A 329 -13.35 17.32 -7.55
N PHE A 330 -14.22 18.09 -6.92
CA PHE A 330 -15.34 17.57 -6.16
C PHE A 330 -16.62 17.70 -6.97
N GLU A 331 -17.33 16.58 -7.14
CA GLU A 331 -18.60 16.59 -7.83
C GLU A 331 -19.69 17.13 -6.93
N LYS A 332 -20.52 18.02 -7.49
CA LYS A 332 -21.71 18.50 -6.79
C LYS A 332 -22.65 17.33 -6.54
N GLU A 333 -22.84 17.03 -5.27
CA GLU A 333 -23.85 16.12 -4.78
C GLU A 333 -25.20 16.81 -4.95
N TYR A 334 -25.86 16.57 -6.08
CA TYR A 334 -27.25 16.97 -6.22
C TYR A 334 -28.10 16.02 -5.36
N THR A 335 -28.80 16.65 -4.43
CA THR A 335 -30.03 16.22 -3.75
C THR A 335 -29.92 15.33 -2.50
N LYS A 336 -30.51 15.90 -1.43
CA LYS A 336 -31.36 15.29 -0.39
C LYS A 336 -30.84 13.95 0.14
N LEU A 337 -30.42 13.94 1.41
CA LEU A 337 -30.42 12.75 2.25
C LEU A 337 -31.65 11.90 1.91
N ILE A 338 -31.45 10.81 1.17
CA ILE A 338 -32.42 9.75 1.12
C ILE A 338 -32.14 9.01 2.42
N HIS A 339 -32.73 9.49 3.53
CA HIS A 339 -32.74 8.73 4.77
C HIS A 339 -33.41 7.40 4.45
N THR A 340 -32.59 6.40 4.20
CA THR A 340 -32.99 4.99 4.08
C THR A 340 -32.65 4.22 5.34
N THR A 341 -32.09 4.90 6.36
CA THR A 341 -31.83 4.26 7.65
C THR A 341 -33.16 3.88 8.30
N SER A 342 -33.41 2.57 8.36
CA SER A 342 -34.46 1.95 9.18
C SER A 342 -34.39 2.42 10.66
N ARG A 343 -33.20 2.86 11.10
CA ARG A 343 -32.89 3.41 12.43
C ARG A 343 -33.25 4.88 12.68
N ALA A 344 -33.72 5.64 11.69
CA ALA A 344 -34.12 7.05 11.91
C ALA A 344 -35.22 7.21 12.99
N GLY A 345 -35.94 6.12 13.33
CA GLY A 345 -36.93 6.09 14.41
C GLY A 345 -36.40 5.66 15.79
N GLU A 346 -35.20 5.09 15.89
CA GLU A 346 -34.67 4.49 17.14
C GLU A 346 -33.53 5.32 17.77
N MET A 347 -32.81 6.12 16.98
CA MET A 347 -31.72 6.94 17.50
C MET A 347 -32.22 8.13 18.32
N LYS A 348 -31.82 8.22 19.59
CA LYS A 348 -31.98 9.45 20.38
C LYS A 348 -30.92 10.46 19.97
N ILE A 349 -31.27 11.33 19.04
CA ILE A 349 -30.40 12.41 18.56
C ILE A 349 -30.28 13.49 19.65
N ALA A 350 -29.05 13.83 20.05
CA ALA A 350 -28.78 15.01 20.86
C ALA A 350 -28.69 16.23 19.93
N TRP A 351 -29.28 17.37 20.32
CA TRP A 351 -29.43 18.55 19.44
C TRP A 351 -28.13 19.31 19.10
N ASN A 352 -26.98 18.87 19.62
CA ASN A 352 -25.68 19.48 19.37
C ASN A 352 -24.93 18.70 18.28
N LYS A 353 -24.22 19.41 17.41
CA LYS A 353 -23.46 18.82 16.32
C LYS A 353 -22.00 18.53 16.70
N ASN A 354 -21.42 17.51 16.07
CA ASN A 354 -19.97 17.28 16.03
C ASN A 354 -19.36 18.19 14.96
N GLU A 355 -19.30 19.49 15.28
CA GLU A 355 -18.89 20.56 14.39
C GLU A 355 -18.00 21.56 15.14
N MET A 356 -16.87 21.91 14.54
CA MET A 356 -15.96 22.94 15.04
C MET A 356 -16.17 24.25 14.26
N GLU A 357 -15.92 25.37 14.94
CA GLU A 357 -15.92 26.67 14.27
C GLU A 357 -14.58 26.91 13.54
N PHE A 358 -14.67 27.10 12.23
CA PHE A 358 -13.57 27.47 11.34
C PHE A 358 -13.83 28.86 10.73
N ASP A 359 -12.84 29.75 10.80
CA ASP A 359 -12.87 31.01 10.05
C ASP A 359 -12.38 30.75 8.62
N TRP A 360 -13.30 30.31 7.76
CA TRP A 360 -13.04 30.04 6.35
C TRP A 360 -12.47 31.24 5.59
N SER A 361 -12.80 32.47 6.01
CA SER A 361 -12.28 33.68 5.36
C SER A 361 -10.81 33.90 5.70
N ALA A 362 -10.43 33.67 6.97
CA ALA A 362 -9.03 33.72 7.39
C ALA A 362 -8.21 32.58 6.78
N LEU A 363 -8.75 31.35 6.76
CA LEU A 363 -8.12 30.19 6.13
C LEU A 363 -7.84 30.45 4.64
N ALA A 364 -8.81 30.96 3.90
CA ALA A 364 -8.68 31.20 2.47
C ALA A 364 -7.60 32.25 2.08
N ALA A 365 -7.16 33.10 3.00
CA ALA A 365 -6.23 34.20 2.71
C ALA A 365 -4.83 33.71 2.30
N ASP A 366 -4.33 32.67 2.97
CA ASP A 366 -3.00 32.08 2.75
C ASP A 366 -3.05 30.68 2.12
N ALA A 367 -4.25 30.16 1.85
CA ALA A 367 -4.48 28.84 1.28
C ALA A 367 -3.99 28.72 -0.18
N SER A 368 -3.36 27.59 -0.49
CA SER A 368 -3.19 27.09 -1.85
C SER A 368 -4.55 26.81 -2.50
N GLU A 369 -4.59 26.72 -3.83
CA GLU A 369 -5.84 26.37 -4.54
C GLU A 369 -6.37 24.99 -4.14
N ASN A 370 -5.48 24.05 -3.81
CA ASN A 370 -5.87 22.73 -3.32
C ASN A 370 -6.52 22.81 -1.92
N GLU A 371 -5.94 23.59 -1.00
CA GLU A 371 -6.54 23.82 0.32
C GLU A 371 -7.90 24.51 0.22
N LYS A 372 -8.06 25.49 -0.67
CA LYS A 372 -9.38 26.13 -0.92
C LYS A 372 -10.42 25.15 -1.45
N SER A 373 -10.03 24.22 -2.34
CA SER A 373 -10.92 23.17 -2.82
C SER A 373 -11.32 22.21 -1.70
N LEU A 374 -10.38 21.84 -0.83
CA LEU A 374 -10.66 21.01 0.34
C LEU A 374 -11.57 21.73 1.35
N ASP A 375 -11.32 23.00 1.64
CA ASP A 375 -12.17 23.83 2.49
C ASP A 375 -13.60 23.89 1.96
N ALA A 376 -13.76 24.14 0.65
CA ALA A 376 -15.07 24.15 0.02
C ALA A 376 -15.77 22.79 0.11
N TYR A 377 -15.03 21.69 -0.02
CA TYR A 377 -15.57 20.34 0.13
C TYR A 377 -16.03 20.09 1.58
N VAL A 378 -15.16 20.32 2.57
CA VAL A 378 -15.46 20.14 4.00
C VAL A 378 -16.63 21.01 4.43
N ALA A 379 -16.64 22.30 4.06
CA ALA A 379 -17.72 23.23 4.36
C ALA A 379 -19.05 22.84 3.69
N SER A 380 -19.03 22.05 2.62
CA SER A 380 -20.24 21.56 1.96
C SER A 380 -20.81 20.28 2.58
N GLN A 381 -20.04 19.59 3.43
CA GLN A 381 -20.51 18.39 4.12
C GLN A 381 -21.49 18.73 5.25
N ILE A 382 -22.38 17.79 5.54
CA ILE A 382 -23.30 17.88 6.69
C ILE A 382 -22.58 17.30 7.91
N SER A 383 -22.40 18.12 8.93
CA SER A 383 -21.93 17.69 10.25
C SER A 383 -22.94 16.74 10.89
N SER A 384 -22.42 15.64 11.43
CA SER A 384 -23.17 14.65 12.21
C SER A 384 -23.65 15.22 13.55
N ASN A 385 -24.76 14.66 14.06
CA ASN A 385 -25.23 14.98 15.41
C ASN A 385 -24.49 14.16 16.46
N LYS A 386 -24.39 14.72 17.67
CA LYS A 386 -24.09 13.94 18.87
C LYS A 386 -25.22 12.93 19.13
N ASN A 387 -24.88 11.81 19.75
CA ASN A 387 -25.79 10.69 20.01
C ASN A 387 -25.79 10.32 21.50
N GLU A 388 -26.58 9.32 21.87
CA GLU A 388 -26.71 8.88 23.26
C GLU A 388 -25.44 8.25 23.84
N TYR A 389 -24.47 7.88 23.00
CA TYR A 389 -23.18 7.33 23.41
C TYR A 389 -22.06 8.39 23.46
N THR A 390 -22.35 9.65 23.12
CA THR A 390 -21.35 10.72 23.21
C THR A 390 -20.89 10.88 24.66
N GLY A 391 -19.59 10.73 24.91
CA GLY A 391 -18.99 10.81 26.25
C GLY A 391 -19.13 9.53 27.10
N LEU A 392 -19.56 8.40 26.52
CA LEU A 392 -19.65 7.11 27.23
C LEU A 392 -18.33 6.73 27.93
N PHE A 393 -17.19 7.10 27.35
CA PHE A 393 -15.84 6.83 27.86
C PHE A 393 -15.09 8.11 28.29
N GLU A 394 -15.80 9.22 28.52
CA GLU A 394 -15.17 10.45 28.99
C GLU A 394 -14.38 10.19 30.30
N GLY A 395 -13.10 10.53 30.30
CA GLY A 395 -12.22 10.34 31.46
C GLY A 395 -11.65 8.93 31.65
N LYS A 396 -11.98 7.95 30.81
CA LYS A 396 -11.41 6.59 30.89
C LYS A 396 -10.05 6.50 30.24
N ASN A 397 -9.25 5.51 30.61
CA ASN A 397 -8.01 5.17 29.94
C ASN A 397 -8.27 4.57 28.55
N LEU A 398 -7.27 4.64 27.66
CA LEU A 398 -7.32 4.05 26.33
C LEU A 398 -6.11 3.15 26.06
N ILE A 399 -6.37 1.94 25.57
CA ILE A 399 -5.38 1.06 24.95
C ILE A 399 -5.87 0.72 23.54
N MET A 400 -5.14 1.18 22.53
CA MET A 400 -5.40 0.85 21.12
C MET A 400 -4.37 -0.14 20.61
N LEU A 401 -4.83 -1.17 19.89
CA LEU A 401 -3.98 -2.19 19.27
C LEU A 401 -4.29 -2.30 17.78
N THR A 402 -3.23 -2.28 16.97
CA THR A 402 -3.27 -2.75 15.60
C THR A 402 -2.70 -4.18 15.58
N ALA A 403 -3.55 -5.14 15.25
CA ALA A 403 -3.27 -6.57 15.27
C ALA A 403 -2.75 -7.05 13.89
N GLU A 404 -1.49 -7.48 13.81
CA GLU A 404 -0.85 -7.94 12.57
C GLU A 404 -1.56 -9.18 12.00
N ALA A 405 -2.07 -9.06 10.77
CA ALA A 405 -2.71 -10.14 10.02
C ALA A 405 -3.86 -10.85 10.78
N PHE A 406 -4.50 -10.17 11.73
CA PHE A 406 -5.59 -10.72 12.52
C PHE A 406 -6.86 -10.93 11.68
N SER A 407 -7.64 -11.94 12.03
CA SER A 407 -8.96 -12.26 11.47
C SER A 407 -9.84 -12.76 12.61
N ASP A 408 -11.04 -12.21 12.72
CA ASP A 408 -12.00 -12.61 13.74
C ASP A 408 -12.55 -14.03 13.54
N GLU A 409 -12.44 -14.60 12.33
CA GLU A 409 -12.79 -15.99 12.02
C GLU A 409 -12.03 -17.03 12.87
N MET A 410 -10.89 -16.65 13.45
CA MET A 410 -10.16 -17.53 14.37
C MET A 410 -10.69 -17.47 15.82
N VAL A 411 -11.51 -16.46 16.15
CA VAL A 411 -12.01 -16.26 17.51
C VAL A 411 -13.02 -17.34 17.87
N SER A 412 -12.76 -18.05 18.96
CA SER A 412 -13.66 -19.07 19.49
C SER A 412 -13.75 -19.01 21.01
N GLU A 413 -14.90 -19.41 21.54
CA GLU A 413 -15.18 -19.45 22.98
C GLU A 413 -14.22 -20.38 23.74
N GLU A 414 -13.74 -21.46 23.11
CA GLU A 414 -12.86 -22.45 23.75
C GLU A 414 -11.37 -22.15 23.57
N LEU A 415 -10.92 -21.83 22.35
CA LEU A 415 -9.49 -21.68 22.05
C LEU A 415 -8.97 -20.28 22.40
N THR A 416 -9.80 -19.25 22.23
CA THR A 416 -9.47 -17.84 22.50
C THR A 416 -10.55 -17.15 23.32
N PRO A 417 -10.78 -17.60 24.57
CA PRO A 417 -11.87 -17.11 25.41
C PRO A 417 -11.78 -15.61 25.69
N THR A 418 -10.58 -15.03 25.79
CA THR A 418 -10.42 -13.58 26.03
C THR A 418 -10.81 -12.78 24.80
N LEU A 419 -10.26 -13.08 23.63
CA LEU A 419 -10.69 -12.45 22.36
C LEU A 419 -12.20 -12.60 22.16
N TYR A 420 -12.74 -13.79 22.43
CA TYR A 420 -14.19 -14.04 22.32
C TYR A 420 -15.00 -13.16 23.27
N ARG A 421 -14.58 -13.05 24.53
CA ARG A 421 -15.20 -12.14 25.51
C ARG A 421 -15.14 -10.70 25.04
N LEU A 422 -13.97 -10.19 24.68
CA LEU A 422 -13.78 -8.80 24.27
C LEU A 422 -14.62 -8.44 23.03
N LEU A 423 -14.68 -9.33 22.04
CA LEU A 423 -15.45 -9.13 20.81
C LEU A 423 -16.97 -9.12 21.04
N HIS A 424 -17.50 -9.98 21.93
CA HIS A 424 -18.94 -10.18 22.11
C HIS A 424 -19.54 -9.47 23.33
N LYS A 425 -18.72 -9.06 24.30
CA LYS A 425 -19.13 -8.31 25.49
C LYS A 425 -18.78 -6.82 25.42
N GLY A 426 -18.06 -6.40 24.38
CA GLY A 426 -17.88 -5.01 24.02
C GLY A 426 -19.02 -4.49 23.14
N ILE A 427 -18.73 -3.42 22.39
CA ILE A 427 -19.59 -3.01 21.28
C ILE A 427 -19.41 -4.03 20.15
N TYR A 428 -20.50 -4.66 19.71
CA TYR A 428 -20.48 -5.74 18.72
C TYR A 428 -20.71 -5.21 17.29
N PHE A 429 -19.80 -5.57 16.37
CA PHE A 429 -19.78 -5.13 14.97
C PHE A 429 -19.80 -6.34 14.02
N PRO A 430 -20.98 -6.89 13.66
CA PRO A 430 -21.06 -8.05 12.77
C PRO A 430 -20.69 -7.77 11.30
N ASP A 431 -20.65 -6.52 10.86
CA ASP A 431 -20.37 -6.13 9.45
C ASP A 431 -19.23 -5.11 9.37
N TYR A 432 -18.09 -5.44 9.98
CA TYR A 432 -16.87 -4.61 10.00
C TYR A 432 -15.88 -5.00 8.90
N TYR A 433 -15.18 -4.00 8.35
CA TYR A 433 -14.21 -4.17 7.26
C TYR A 433 -12.92 -3.41 7.55
N GLN A 434 -11.80 -4.08 7.30
CA GLN A 434 -10.45 -3.50 7.29
C GLN A 434 -9.88 -3.56 5.86
N PRO A 435 -10.19 -2.58 4.99
CA PRO A 435 -9.74 -2.57 3.61
C PRO A 435 -8.21 -2.71 3.48
N SER A 436 -7.75 -3.76 2.79
CA SER A 436 -6.32 -3.98 2.61
C SER A 436 -5.79 -3.18 1.42
N SER A 437 -4.75 -2.37 1.68
CA SER A 437 -4.27 -1.34 0.76
C SER A 437 -2.74 -1.29 0.60
N ALA A 438 -2.01 -1.05 1.69
CA ALA A 438 -0.56 -0.86 1.69
C ALA A 438 0.17 -1.78 2.69
N GLY A 439 -0.35 -3.00 2.88
CA GLY A 439 0.11 -3.89 3.94
C GLY A 439 -0.16 -3.28 5.32
N THR A 440 0.70 -3.59 6.29
CA THR A 440 0.56 -3.14 7.69
C THR A 440 0.38 -1.63 7.82
N THR A 441 1.22 -0.84 7.15
CA THR A 441 1.13 0.64 7.26
C THR A 441 -0.13 1.22 6.64
N GLY A 442 -0.79 0.50 5.72
CA GLY A 442 -2.08 0.90 5.18
C GLY A 442 -3.18 0.80 6.22
N GLY A 443 -3.32 -0.37 6.86
CA GLY A 443 -4.34 -0.55 7.89
C GLY A 443 -4.09 0.28 9.15
N GLU A 444 -2.83 0.34 9.58
CA GLU A 444 -2.40 1.20 10.68
C GLU A 444 -2.79 2.66 10.43
N TYR A 445 -2.67 3.12 9.18
CA TYR A 445 -3.03 4.47 8.78
C TYR A 445 -4.53 4.73 8.91
N GLU A 446 -5.35 3.78 8.46
CA GLU A 446 -6.80 3.88 8.52
C GLU A 446 -7.30 3.98 9.97
N ILE A 447 -6.74 3.17 10.87
CA ILE A 447 -7.07 3.15 12.30
C ILE A 447 -6.63 4.46 13.00
N VAL A 448 -5.38 4.89 12.77
CA VAL A 448 -4.78 6.02 13.52
C VAL A 448 -5.28 7.38 13.02
N PHE A 449 -5.50 7.52 11.71
CA PHE A 449 -5.84 8.81 11.09
C PHE A 449 -7.30 8.91 10.62
N GLY A 450 -8.04 7.80 10.55
CA GLY A 450 -9.42 7.80 10.02
C GLY A 450 -9.48 8.15 8.53
N MET A 451 -8.45 7.79 7.76
CA MET A 451 -8.25 8.22 6.36
C MET A 451 -7.77 7.06 5.49
N MET A 452 -8.09 7.08 4.19
CA MET A 452 -7.55 6.09 3.25
C MET A 452 -6.10 6.42 2.85
N PRO A 453 -5.20 5.43 2.76
CA PRO A 453 -3.78 5.64 2.44
C PRO A 453 -3.56 5.78 0.93
N THR A 454 -4.11 6.81 0.30
CA THR A 454 -4.11 6.99 -1.18
C THR A 454 -2.75 7.27 -1.82
N ASN A 455 -1.69 7.48 -1.03
CA ASN A 455 -0.28 7.49 -1.48
C ASN A 455 0.42 6.14 -1.19
N GLY A 456 -0.37 5.09 -0.98
CA GLY A 456 0.07 3.75 -0.64
C GLY A 456 0.95 3.73 0.61
N GLY A 457 2.01 2.92 0.60
CA GLY A 457 2.87 2.73 1.77
C GLY A 457 3.59 4.00 2.24
N THR A 458 3.59 5.07 1.44
CA THR A 458 4.15 6.37 1.85
C THR A 458 3.20 7.24 2.65
N SER A 459 1.88 6.95 2.65
CA SER A 459 0.87 7.75 3.35
C SER A 459 1.22 7.93 4.83
N PHE A 460 1.52 6.85 5.56
CA PHE A 460 1.88 6.92 6.97
C PHE A 460 3.18 7.73 7.19
N LYS A 461 4.22 7.44 6.41
CA LYS A 461 5.51 8.14 6.51
C LYS A 461 5.36 9.65 6.29
N ASN A 462 4.53 10.06 5.34
CA ASN A 462 4.29 11.47 5.04
C ASN A 462 3.73 12.24 6.24
N MET A 463 3.04 11.57 7.19
CA MET A 463 2.51 12.20 8.40
C MET A 463 3.57 12.55 9.45
N THR A 464 4.84 12.18 9.23
CA THR A 464 5.96 12.60 10.09
C THR A 464 6.02 14.12 10.25
N ASP A 465 5.86 14.84 9.14
CA ASP A 465 6.04 16.30 9.06
C ASP A 465 4.68 17.03 8.90
N ARG A 466 3.57 16.38 9.29
CA ARG A 466 2.20 16.90 9.14
C ARG A 466 1.56 17.12 10.51
N ASN A 467 0.53 17.95 10.54
CA ASN A 467 -0.24 18.14 11.77
C ASN A 467 -1.20 16.97 12.04
N ASN A 468 -0.93 16.23 13.12
CA ASN A 468 -1.69 15.04 13.54
C ASN A 468 -2.77 15.36 14.61
N TYR A 469 -3.32 16.59 14.58
CA TYR A 469 -4.25 17.17 15.55
C TYR A 469 -5.36 16.23 16.04
N MET A 470 -5.88 15.41 15.13
CA MET A 470 -7.06 14.55 15.34
C MET A 470 -6.75 13.13 15.76
N THR A 471 -5.49 12.68 15.78
CA THR A 471 -5.15 11.35 16.29
C THR A 471 -5.55 11.20 17.76
N MET A 472 -5.92 10.00 18.21
CA MET A 472 -6.26 9.78 19.64
C MET A 472 -5.11 10.18 20.57
N GLY A 473 -3.86 9.88 20.19
CA GLY A 473 -2.64 10.37 20.83
C GLY A 473 -2.70 11.88 21.09
N SER A 474 -2.88 12.66 20.03
CA SER A 474 -2.88 14.12 20.12
C SER A 474 -4.09 14.69 20.86
N GLN A 475 -5.29 14.12 20.66
CA GLN A 475 -6.50 14.60 21.33
C GLN A 475 -6.44 14.39 22.85
N LEU A 476 -6.08 13.19 23.31
CA LEU A 476 -6.01 12.87 24.73
C LEU A 476 -4.81 13.53 25.42
N ASN A 477 -3.68 13.69 24.73
CA ASN A 477 -2.53 14.42 25.27
C ASN A 477 -2.87 15.90 25.59
N ARG A 478 -3.73 16.56 24.80
CA ARG A 478 -4.22 17.92 25.11
C ARG A 478 -5.06 17.96 26.40
N LEU A 479 -5.63 16.84 26.81
CA LEU A 479 -6.37 16.68 28.06
C LEU A 479 -5.47 16.22 29.23
N GLY A 480 -4.17 16.05 29.01
CA GLY A 480 -3.21 15.69 30.04
C GLY A 480 -2.98 14.20 30.24
N TYR A 481 -3.46 13.35 29.31
CA TYR A 481 -3.21 11.90 29.38
C TYR A 481 -1.72 11.61 29.17
N GLU A 482 -1.19 10.68 29.95
CA GLU A 482 0.15 10.16 29.71
C GLU A 482 0.09 9.11 28.58
N GLY A 483 0.94 9.25 27.56
CA GLY A 483 0.82 8.45 26.34
C GLY A 483 2.09 7.75 25.91
N TRP A 484 1.95 6.49 25.45
CA TRP A 484 3.05 5.66 24.95
C TRP A 484 2.66 4.95 23.65
N ALA A 485 3.63 4.76 22.77
CA ALA A 485 3.49 3.89 21.60
C ALA A 485 4.55 2.78 21.62
N PHE A 486 4.13 1.55 21.36
CA PHE A 486 4.97 0.36 21.47
C PHE A 486 4.91 -0.50 20.21
N HIS A 487 6.04 -1.12 19.87
CA HIS A 487 6.14 -2.14 18.85
C HIS A 487 7.22 -3.17 19.21
N ASN A 488 6.98 -4.45 19.01
CA ASN A 488 7.92 -5.52 19.36
C ASN A 488 8.95 -5.85 18.27
N ASN A 489 8.84 -5.26 17.08
CA ASN A 489 9.88 -5.31 16.05
C ASN A 489 10.75 -4.02 16.07
N THR A 490 11.75 -3.95 15.18
CA THR A 490 12.75 -2.88 15.18
C THR A 490 12.13 -1.49 15.06
N TYR A 491 12.58 -0.57 15.92
CA TYR A 491 12.00 0.78 16.02
C TYR A 491 12.09 1.61 14.71
N LYS A 492 13.03 1.29 13.82
CA LYS A 492 13.23 1.97 12.54
C LYS A 492 12.37 1.44 11.40
N PHE A 493 11.77 0.27 11.57
CA PHE A 493 10.97 -0.35 10.52
C PHE A 493 9.81 0.56 10.13
N TYR A 494 9.55 0.69 8.82
CA TYR A 494 8.62 1.67 8.24
C TYR A 494 8.79 3.13 8.71
N ASP A 495 10.00 3.50 9.13
CA ASP A 495 10.28 4.82 9.72
C ASP A 495 9.41 5.14 10.95
N ARG A 496 8.94 4.14 11.71
CA ARG A 496 8.09 4.35 12.90
C ARG A 496 8.73 5.25 13.96
N HIS A 497 10.06 5.20 14.11
CA HIS A 497 10.80 6.14 14.96
C HIS A 497 10.60 7.63 14.62
N LEU A 498 10.16 7.95 13.40
CA LEU A 498 9.80 9.32 13.03
C LEU A 498 8.29 9.55 13.22
N THR A 499 7.47 8.67 12.65
CA THR A 499 6.01 8.85 12.62
C THR A 499 5.36 8.71 13.98
N HIS A 500 5.71 7.70 14.77
CA HIS A 500 5.04 7.43 16.04
C HIS A 500 5.37 8.45 17.13
N ASN A 501 6.51 9.14 17.00
CA ASN A 501 6.85 10.27 17.85
C ASN A 501 6.07 11.57 17.48
N SER A 502 5.38 11.61 16.34
CA SER A 502 4.53 12.74 15.94
C SER A 502 3.03 12.50 16.14
N LEU A 503 2.62 11.33 16.66
CA LEU A 503 1.21 10.99 16.90
C LEU A 503 0.63 11.59 18.19
N GLY A 504 1.44 12.24 19.02
CA GLY A 504 0.99 12.91 20.24
C GLY A 504 1.07 12.09 21.52
N TYR A 505 1.76 10.94 21.53
CA TYR A 505 2.08 10.20 22.75
C TYR A 505 3.20 10.89 23.53
N SER A 506 2.91 11.38 24.75
CA SER A 506 3.79 12.27 25.52
C SER A 506 5.12 11.63 25.98
N HIS A 507 5.16 10.31 26.13
CA HIS A 507 6.38 9.55 26.46
C HIS A 507 7.04 8.88 25.24
N GLY A 508 6.50 9.11 24.04
CA GLY A 508 7.11 8.73 22.76
C GLY A 508 6.96 7.26 22.37
N PHE A 509 7.81 6.84 21.42
CA PHE A 509 7.77 5.52 20.79
C PHE A 509 8.94 4.61 21.20
N MET A 510 8.62 3.37 21.60
CA MET A 510 9.57 2.33 21.92
C MET A 510 9.37 1.09 21.04
N GLY A 511 10.45 0.62 20.44
CA GLY A 511 10.53 -0.67 19.79
C GLY A 511 11.90 -1.31 19.91
N TYR A 512 12.12 -2.41 19.19
CA TYR A 512 13.34 -3.18 19.35
C TYR A 512 14.56 -2.37 18.88
N GLY A 513 15.54 -2.15 19.77
CA GLY A 513 16.74 -1.35 19.52
C GLY A 513 16.68 0.09 20.05
N ASN A 514 15.60 0.48 20.73
CA ASN A 514 15.55 1.71 21.54
C ASN A 514 14.83 1.51 22.90
N GLY A 515 14.78 0.29 23.43
CA GLY A 515 14.27 -0.01 24.77
C GLY A 515 13.46 -1.30 24.88
N MET A 516 12.88 -1.80 23.78
CA MET A 516 12.06 -3.02 23.81
C MET A 516 12.88 -4.31 24.00
N GLU A 517 14.17 -4.28 23.66
CA GLU A 517 15.10 -5.40 23.83
C GLU A 517 15.33 -5.83 25.29
N ASP A 518 14.94 -4.99 26.25
CA ASP A 518 14.97 -5.32 27.68
C ASP A 518 13.80 -6.24 28.08
N TYR A 519 12.77 -6.36 27.24
CA TYR A 519 11.51 -7.04 27.56
C TYR A 519 11.16 -8.18 26.60
N VAL A 520 11.58 -8.09 25.33
CA VAL A 520 11.20 -9.01 24.27
C VAL A 520 12.42 -9.76 23.75
N GLU A 521 12.32 -11.08 23.60
CA GLU A 521 13.39 -11.91 23.02
C GLU A 521 13.52 -11.66 21.51
N TRP A 522 14.77 -11.63 21.01
CA TRP A 522 15.02 -11.56 19.57
C TRP A 522 14.77 -12.90 18.88
N GLN A 523 13.56 -13.04 18.36
CA GLN A 523 13.08 -14.16 17.54
C GLN A 523 12.19 -13.63 16.42
N TRP A 524 11.82 -14.48 15.46
CA TRP A 524 10.95 -14.08 14.36
C TRP A 524 9.68 -14.93 14.25
N PRO A 525 8.49 -14.30 14.26
CA PRO A 525 8.22 -12.95 14.77
C PRO A 525 8.41 -12.84 16.29
N GLN A 526 8.52 -11.61 16.79
CA GLN A 526 8.61 -11.34 18.23
C GLN A 526 7.27 -11.52 18.94
N SER A 527 7.31 -11.84 20.25
CA SER A 527 6.12 -12.11 21.07
C SER A 527 5.35 -10.83 21.42
N ASP A 528 4.03 -10.84 21.24
CA ASP A 528 3.12 -9.77 21.66
C ASP A 528 2.90 -9.81 23.19
N LEU A 529 2.88 -11.01 23.77
CA LEU A 529 2.77 -11.23 25.21
C LEU A 529 3.95 -10.62 25.97
N GLU A 530 5.18 -10.87 25.53
CA GLU A 530 6.39 -10.31 26.15
C GLU A 530 6.38 -8.78 26.13
N MET A 531 5.95 -8.19 25.00
CA MET A 531 5.82 -6.74 24.86
C MET A 531 4.82 -6.17 25.86
N ILE A 532 3.61 -6.74 25.93
CA ILE A 532 2.57 -6.26 26.84
C ILE A 532 2.99 -6.45 28.30
N GLN A 533 3.55 -7.60 28.66
CA GLN A 533 4.07 -7.87 30.01
C GLN A 533 5.17 -6.89 30.42
N GLY A 534 6.08 -6.57 29.51
CA GLY A 534 7.18 -5.64 29.78
C GLY A 534 6.76 -4.18 29.87
N THR A 535 5.69 -3.78 29.17
CA THR A 535 5.30 -2.37 29.02
C THR A 535 4.16 -1.93 29.91
N MET A 536 3.24 -2.83 30.31
CA MET A 536 2.16 -2.50 31.26
C MET A 536 2.64 -1.81 32.55
N PRO A 537 3.73 -2.26 33.21
CA PRO A 537 4.25 -1.60 34.40
C PRO A 537 4.65 -0.12 34.20
N MET A 538 4.84 0.32 32.96
CA MET A 538 5.24 1.71 32.64
C MET A 538 4.08 2.71 32.81
N TYR A 539 2.83 2.27 32.64
CA TYR A 539 1.68 3.17 32.62
C TYR A 539 0.55 2.77 33.58
N GLU A 540 0.58 1.56 34.16
CA GLU A 540 -0.48 1.06 35.04
C GLU A 540 -0.76 1.90 36.31
N ASN A 541 0.17 2.80 36.67
CA ASN A 541 0.03 3.72 37.81
C ASN A 541 -0.26 5.17 37.40
N ALA A 542 -0.42 5.45 36.10
CA ALA A 542 -0.81 6.78 35.63
C ALA A 542 -2.29 7.04 35.97
N GLU A 543 -2.65 8.30 36.25
CA GLU A 543 -4.04 8.69 36.53
C GLU A 543 -4.93 8.50 35.29
N HIS A 544 -4.44 8.95 34.14
CA HIS A 544 -5.05 8.73 32.83
C HIS A 544 -3.97 8.37 31.80
N PHE A 545 -4.13 7.25 31.10
CA PHE A 545 -3.20 6.83 30.05
C PHE A 545 -3.85 6.61 28.68
N ASN A 546 -3.05 6.81 27.63
CA ASN A 546 -3.38 6.50 26.25
C ASN A 546 -2.23 5.73 25.60
N VAL A 547 -2.41 4.42 25.42
CA VAL A 547 -1.37 3.51 24.96
C VAL A 547 -1.71 2.97 23.57
N TYR A 548 -0.72 2.93 22.70
CA TYR A 548 -0.83 2.33 21.37
C TYR A 548 0.15 1.17 21.20
N TYR A 549 -0.34 0.04 20.70
CA TYR A 549 0.44 -1.14 20.36
C TYR A 549 0.31 -1.47 18.88
N MET A 550 1.46 -1.64 18.21
CA MET A 550 1.54 -2.39 16.96
C MET A 550 2.14 -3.76 17.24
N THR A 551 1.37 -4.81 16.98
CA THR A 551 1.77 -6.21 17.22
C THR A 551 2.57 -6.79 16.05
N VAL A 552 3.14 -7.98 16.20
CA VAL A 552 3.83 -8.69 15.09
C VAL A 552 3.73 -10.21 15.15
N SER A 553 3.24 -10.80 16.25
CA SER A 553 3.21 -12.27 16.43
C SER A 553 2.42 -13.00 15.35
N GLY A 554 1.33 -12.37 14.89
CA GLY A 554 0.46 -12.86 13.81
C GLY A 554 1.08 -12.86 12.42
N HIS A 555 2.30 -12.33 12.23
CA HIS A 555 2.93 -12.23 10.92
C HIS A 555 3.13 -13.62 10.26
N ASN A 556 3.17 -13.62 8.92
CA ASN A 556 3.30 -14.82 8.09
C ASN A 556 4.47 -15.76 8.43
N GLY A 557 4.41 -16.96 7.87
CA GLY A 557 5.27 -18.11 8.24
C GLY A 557 4.45 -19.23 8.91
N TYR A 558 3.20 -19.42 8.45
CA TYR A 558 2.21 -20.32 9.06
C TYR A 558 2.53 -21.78 8.77
N ASP A 559 3.54 -22.30 9.42
CA ASP A 559 3.85 -23.72 9.49
C ASP A 559 4.45 -23.98 10.88
N TYR A 560 4.77 -25.24 11.18
CA TYR A 560 5.30 -25.58 12.49
C TYR A 560 6.54 -24.78 12.88
N GLY A 561 7.45 -24.44 11.96
CA GLY A 561 8.83 -24.04 12.28
C GLY A 561 9.29 -22.67 11.77
N SER A 562 8.58 -22.05 10.83
CA SER A 562 8.98 -20.78 10.19
C SER A 562 8.61 -19.55 11.01
N ASN A 563 7.65 -19.67 11.93
CA ASN A 563 7.22 -18.63 12.85
C ASN A 563 7.43 -19.13 14.30
N ALA A 564 8.09 -18.32 15.13
CA ALA A 564 8.38 -18.68 16.52
C ALA A 564 7.14 -18.88 17.39
N MET A 565 6.09 -18.09 17.19
CA MET A 565 4.83 -18.21 17.91
C MET A 565 4.02 -19.42 17.46
N SER A 566 4.11 -19.78 16.16
CA SER A 566 3.58 -21.05 15.67
C SER A 566 4.26 -22.25 16.37
N MET A 567 5.60 -22.27 16.44
CA MET A 567 6.35 -23.31 17.17
C MET A 567 5.92 -23.40 18.64
N LYS A 568 5.80 -22.25 19.31
CA LYS A 568 5.46 -22.14 20.74
C LYS A 568 4.06 -22.70 21.03
N ASN A 569 3.09 -22.42 20.17
CA ASN A 569 1.68 -22.72 20.41
C ASN A 569 1.15 -23.95 19.64
N TRP A 570 1.99 -24.64 18.86
CA TRP A 570 1.56 -25.75 18.00
C TRP A 570 0.78 -26.84 18.74
N ASP A 571 1.21 -27.18 19.95
CA ASP A 571 0.57 -28.24 20.73
C ASP A 571 -0.91 -27.95 21.04
N ARG A 572 -1.31 -26.68 21.07
CA ARG A 572 -2.70 -26.22 21.30
C ARG A 572 -3.58 -26.36 20.07
N VAL A 573 -3.01 -26.49 18.87
CA VAL A 573 -3.75 -26.46 17.59
C VAL A 573 -3.59 -27.73 16.76
N GLN A 574 -2.65 -28.62 17.10
CA GLN A 574 -2.31 -29.79 16.29
C GLN A 574 -3.50 -30.72 16.01
N ASP A 575 -4.45 -30.77 16.95
CA ASP A 575 -5.64 -31.63 16.89
C ASP A 575 -6.86 -30.96 16.22
N LEU A 576 -6.76 -29.68 15.80
CA LEU A 576 -7.86 -29.01 15.07
C LEU A 576 -8.11 -29.69 13.71
N GLU A 577 -9.35 -29.65 13.23
CA GLU A 577 -9.73 -30.18 11.92
C GLU A 577 -9.44 -29.19 10.78
N TYR A 578 -8.23 -28.64 10.76
CA TYR A 578 -7.72 -27.70 9.75
C TYR A 578 -6.43 -28.22 9.10
N SER A 579 -6.08 -27.67 7.95
CA SER A 579 -4.77 -27.85 7.35
C SER A 579 -3.66 -27.31 8.25
N ASP A 580 -2.44 -27.86 8.12
CA ASP A 580 -1.28 -27.41 8.89
C ASP A 580 -0.98 -25.91 8.72
N ARG A 581 -1.33 -25.34 7.55
CA ARG A 581 -1.18 -23.90 7.29
C ARG A 581 -2.12 -23.07 8.15
N VAL A 582 -3.40 -23.44 8.18
CA VAL A 582 -4.41 -22.75 8.99
C VAL A 582 -4.14 -23.00 10.48
N LYS A 583 -3.74 -24.20 10.89
CA LYS A 583 -3.25 -24.47 12.27
C LYS A 583 -2.10 -23.54 12.66
N GLY A 584 -1.10 -23.39 11.77
CA GLY A 584 0.00 -22.46 12.00
C GLY A 584 -0.48 -21.03 12.23
N TYR A 585 -1.48 -20.57 11.48
CA TYR A 585 -2.11 -19.26 11.67
C TYR A 585 -2.79 -19.11 13.05
N TYR A 586 -3.58 -20.10 13.47
CA TYR A 586 -4.15 -20.14 14.81
C TYR A 586 -3.06 -20.11 15.89
N ALA A 587 -2.00 -20.92 15.74
CA ALA A 587 -0.89 -20.95 16.69
C ALA A 587 -0.17 -19.61 16.84
N CYS A 588 0.04 -18.88 15.74
CA CYS A 588 0.61 -17.53 15.81
C CYS A 588 -0.26 -16.58 16.63
N ASN A 589 -1.56 -16.55 16.38
CA ASN A 589 -2.49 -15.60 17.01
C ASN A 589 -2.89 -15.99 18.45
N LEU A 590 -2.64 -17.22 18.87
CA LEU A 590 -2.74 -17.59 20.29
C LEU A 590 -1.77 -16.78 21.18
N GLU A 591 -0.70 -16.23 20.61
CA GLU A 591 0.17 -15.30 21.34
C GLU A 591 -0.53 -13.98 21.68
N LEU A 592 -1.36 -13.46 20.76
CA LEU A 592 -2.16 -12.26 20.98
C LEU A 592 -3.30 -12.54 21.99
N GLU A 593 -3.92 -13.72 21.92
CA GLU A 593 -4.87 -14.18 22.94
C GLU A 593 -4.23 -14.19 24.33
N ASP A 594 -3.05 -14.77 24.47
CA ASP A 594 -2.35 -14.84 25.75
C ASP A 594 -1.97 -13.42 26.24
N ALA A 595 -1.58 -12.53 25.32
CA ALA A 595 -1.25 -11.14 25.62
C ALA A 595 -2.45 -10.33 26.14
N LEU A 596 -3.62 -10.47 25.50
CA LEU A 596 -4.86 -9.85 25.96
C LEU A 596 -5.36 -10.48 27.25
N THR A 597 -5.18 -11.80 27.43
CA THR A 597 -5.51 -12.49 28.68
C THR A 597 -4.73 -11.90 29.84
N TYR A 598 -3.43 -11.69 29.67
CA TYR A 598 -2.59 -11.03 30.67
C TYR A 598 -3.04 -9.57 30.91
N MET A 599 -3.29 -8.81 29.84
CA MET A 599 -3.70 -7.41 29.93
C MET A 599 -5.00 -7.24 30.72
N VAL A 600 -6.05 -7.97 30.34
CA VAL A 600 -7.36 -7.91 31.00
C VAL A 600 -7.25 -8.31 32.46
N ALA A 601 -6.59 -9.44 32.75
CA ALA A 601 -6.39 -9.89 34.13
C ALA A 601 -5.64 -8.83 34.97
N ARG A 602 -4.63 -8.18 34.40
CA ARG A 602 -3.89 -7.13 35.10
C ARG A 602 -4.73 -5.89 35.35
N LEU A 603 -5.58 -5.47 34.41
CA LEU A 603 -6.50 -4.34 34.59
C LEU A 603 -7.56 -4.65 35.66
N GLU A 604 -8.09 -5.87 35.68
CA GLU A 604 -9.05 -6.36 36.69
C GLU A 604 -8.40 -6.43 38.09
N GLU A 605 -7.17 -6.93 38.19
CA GLU A 605 -6.39 -6.96 39.44
C GLU A 605 -6.15 -5.56 40.03
N LEU A 606 -5.93 -4.58 39.16
CA LEU A 606 -5.76 -3.18 39.53
C LEU A 606 -7.09 -2.47 39.83
N GLY A 607 -8.22 -3.08 39.46
CA GLY A 607 -9.56 -2.50 39.60
C GLY A 607 -9.82 -1.33 38.66
N ILE A 608 -9.17 -1.32 37.49
CA ILE A 608 -9.28 -0.25 36.47
C ILE A 608 -9.79 -0.77 35.12
N ALA A 609 -10.22 -2.04 35.04
CA ALA A 609 -10.79 -2.61 33.81
C ALA A 609 -12.08 -1.89 33.38
N ASP A 610 -12.95 -1.56 34.35
CA ASP A 610 -14.12 -0.70 34.13
C ASP A 610 -13.76 0.70 33.63
N ASP A 611 -12.56 1.20 33.96
CA ASP A 611 -12.07 2.54 33.60
C ASP A 611 -11.04 2.53 32.46
N THR A 612 -10.96 1.43 31.71
CA THR A 612 -10.05 1.29 30.57
C THR A 612 -10.79 0.78 29.35
N VAL A 613 -10.62 1.47 28.23
CA VAL A 613 -11.16 1.08 26.93
C VAL A 613 -10.05 0.38 26.15
N ILE A 614 -10.30 -0.85 25.72
CA ILE A 614 -9.45 -1.61 24.80
C ILE A 614 -10.08 -1.53 23.41
N VAL A 615 -9.30 -1.05 22.43
CA VAL A 615 -9.67 -1.03 21.02
C VAL A 615 -8.70 -1.92 20.26
N LEU A 616 -9.18 -2.89 19.50
CA LEU A 616 -8.34 -3.74 18.65
C LEU A 616 -8.95 -3.87 17.27
N SER A 617 -8.14 -3.59 16.25
CA SER A 617 -8.46 -3.84 14.85
C SER A 617 -7.29 -4.55 14.17
N ALA A 618 -7.58 -5.38 13.16
CA ALA A 618 -6.55 -5.89 12.26
C ALA A 618 -5.92 -4.75 11.45
N ASP A 619 -4.69 -4.90 10.97
CA ASP A 619 -4.15 -4.06 9.90
C ASP A 619 -4.61 -4.52 8.51
N HIS A 620 -4.70 -5.82 8.30
CA HIS A 620 -5.16 -6.44 7.06
C HIS A 620 -5.53 -7.92 7.28
N PHE A 621 -6.25 -8.50 6.31
CA PHE A 621 -6.45 -9.95 6.24
C PHE A 621 -5.12 -10.73 6.17
N PRO A 622 -5.07 -12.02 6.56
CA PRO A 622 -3.85 -12.82 6.59
C PRO A 622 -3.35 -13.27 5.21
N TYR A 623 -2.90 -12.33 4.37
CA TYR A 623 -2.47 -12.60 2.99
C TYR A 623 -1.32 -13.62 2.85
N GLY A 624 -0.58 -13.89 3.92
CA GLY A 624 0.47 -14.91 3.98
C GLY A 624 -0.03 -16.36 4.10
N LEU A 625 -1.34 -16.59 4.25
CA LEU A 625 -1.93 -17.93 4.26
C LEU A 625 -1.74 -18.64 2.93
N ASP A 626 -2.03 -17.96 1.83
CA ASP A 626 -1.98 -18.52 0.50
C ASP A 626 -0.74 -18.08 -0.29
N ASP A 627 0.03 -19.02 -0.81
CA ASP A 627 1.19 -18.73 -1.65
C ASP A 627 0.77 -18.48 -3.11
N GLY A 628 0.70 -17.21 -3.52
CA GLY A 628 0.43 -16.83 -4.92
C GLY A 628 -1.00 -17.04 -5.46
N ALA A 629 -1.97 -17.21 -4.58
CA ALA A 629 -3.39 -17.18 -4.94
C ALA A 629 -3.94 -15.76 -5.12
N GLY A 630 -4.69 -15.50 -6.19
CA GLY A 630 -5.58 -14.35 -6.30
C GLY A 630 -6.99 -14.67 -5.82
N LEU A 631 -7.90 -13.69 -5.87
CA LEU A 631 -9.32 -13.87 -5.53
C LEU A 631 -9.92 -15.11 -6.24
N GLY A 632 -10.73 -15.88 -5.52
CA GLY A 632 -11.34 -17.13 -5.99
C GLY A 632 -10.39 -18.32 -6.10
N GLN A 633 -9.12 -18.19 -5.67
CA GLN A 633 -8.11 -19.25 -5.70
C GLN A 633 -7.33 -19.35 -4.38
N MET A 634 -7.92 -18.94 -3.26
CA MET A 634 -7.27 -18.80 -1.94
C MET A 634 -7.70 -19.95 -0.99
N PRO A 635 -7.21 -21.19 -1.17
CA PRO A 635 -7.73 -22.35 -0.44
C PRO A 635 -7.60 -22.23 1.09
N TYR A 636 -6.50 -21.67 1.61
CA TYR A 636 -6.29 -21.60 3.05
C TYR A 636 -7.07 -20.46 3.70
N LEU A 637 -7.16 -19.31 3.05
CA LEU A 637 -8.07 -18.25 3.50
C LEU A 637 -9.52 -18.73 3.45
N SER A 638 -9.92 -19.45 2.39
CA SER A 638 -11.27 -20.00 2.27
C SER A 638 -11.57 -21.10 3.29
N GLU A 639 -10.56 -21.86 3.69
CA GLU A 639 -10.65 -22.82 4.79
C GLU A 639 -10.83 -22.11 6.13
N LEU A 640 -10.07 -21.04 6.39
CA LEU A 640 -10.20 -20.22 7.59
C LEU A 640 -11.60 -19.59 7.68
N TYR A 641 -12.07 -18.96 6.60
CA TYR A 641 -13.36 -18.25 6.56
C TYR A 641 -14.56 -19.21 6.39
N GLY A 642 -14.31 -20.50 6.13
CA GLY A 642 -15.35 -21.51 5.90
C GLY A 642 -16.11 -21.38 4.57
N HIS A 643 -15.72 -20.47 3.68
CA HIS A 643 -16.34 -20.26 2.36
C HIS A 643 -15.33 -19.70 1.34
N ASN A 644 -15.68 -19.77 0.05
CA ASN A 644 -14.77 -19.36 -1.01
C ASN A 644 -14.71 -17.83 -1.15
N VAL A 645 -13.54 -17.25 -0.88
CA VAL A 645 -13.32 -15.80 -0.94
C VAL A 645 -13.18 -15.34 -2.39
N THR A 646 -14.10 -14.49 -2.86
CA THR A 646 -14.19 -14.14 -4.30
C THR A 646 -14.09 -12.66 -4.66
N ASP A 647 -14.22 -11.76 -3.68
CA ASP A 647 -14.03 -10.33 -3.88
C ASP A 647 -13.28 -9.66 -2.71
N PHE A 648 -12.98 -8.36 -2.86
CA PHE A 648 -12.19 -7.64 -1.86
C PHE A 648 -12.96 -7.32 -0.58
N LEU A 649 -14.28 -7.10 -0.65
CA LEU A 649 -15.06 -6.81 0.56
C LEU A 649 -15.16 -8.07 1.40
N ASP A 650 -15.44 -9.20 0.77
CA ASP A 650 -15.46 -10.53 1.39
C ASP A 650 -14.12 -10.87 2.06
N ARG A 651 -13.02 -10.63 1.35
CA ARG A 651 -11.65 -10.84 1.86
C ARG A 651 -11.32 -9.97 3.07
N ASP A 652 -11.77 -8.71 3.06
CA ASP A 652 -11.40 -7.68 4.03
C ASP A 652 -12.41 -7.53 5.18
N HIS A 653 -13.48 -8.34 5.20
CA HIS A 653 -14.37 -8.49 6.36
C HIS A 653 -13.58 -9.04 7.55
N ASN A 654 -13.81 -8.47 8.73
CA ASN A 654 -13.07 -8.77 9.95
C ASN A 654 -13.87 -8.36 11.19
N GLY A 655 -13.25 -8.45 12.37
CA GLY A 655 -13.80 -7.97 13.63
C GLY A 655 -13.11 -6.69 14.15
N LEU A 656 -13.89 -5.87 14.85
CA LEU A 656 -13.43 -4.72 15.64
C LEU A 656 -13.80 -4.96 17.10
N ILE A 657 -12.82 -4.87 17.99
CA ILE A 657 -13.05 -4.87 19.43
C ILE A 657 -13.07 -3.42 19.90
N ILE A 658 -14.16 -3.01 20.55
CA ILE A 658 -14.20 -1.85 21.45
C ILE A 658 -14.82 -2.33 22.75
N TRP A 659 -13.99 -2.55 23.75
CA TRP A 659 -14.38 -3.18 25.02
C TRP A 659 -13.93 -2.34 26.22
N SER A 660 -14.75 -2.35 27.27
CA SER A 660 -14.40 -1.95 28.62
C SER A 660 -15.28 -2.80 29.54
N GLU A 661 -14.80 -3.17 30.73
CA GLU A 661 -15.57 -4.03 31.65
C GLU A 661 -16.95 -3.42 31.97
N CYS A 662 -17.04 -2.08 31.95
CA CYS A 662 -18.29 -1.37 32.25
C CYS A 662 -19.40 -1.64 31.22
N LEU A 663 -19.05 -2.11 30.02
CA LEU A 663 -20.01 -2.51 28.99
C LEU A 663 -20.62 -3.88 29.27
N GLU A 664 -19.96 -4.76 30.02
CA GLU A 664 -20.44 -6.13 30.22
C GLU A 664 -21.73 -6.18 31.04
N GLU A 665 -21.97 -5.15 31.85
CA GLU A 665 -23.17 -4.93 32.67
C GLU A 665 -24.28 -4.16 31.94
N MET A 666 -24.02 -3.68 30.71
CA MET A 666 -24.99 -2.97 29.88
C MET A 666 -25.78 -3.92 28.97
N ASP A 667 -26.91 -3.45 28.44
CA ASP A 667 -27.56 -4.13 27.32
C ASP A 667 -26.58 -4.16 26.12
N PRO A 668 -26.47 -5.29 25.38
CA PRO A 668 -25.52 -5.41 24.28
C PRO A 668 -25.68 -4.29 23.25
N ILE A 669 -24.60 -3.53 23.03
CA ILE A 669 -24.55 -2.49 22.00
C ILE A 669 -24.15 -3.16 20.69
N THR A 670 -25.07 -3.23 19.73
CA THR A 670 -24.81 -3.81 18.40
C THR A 670 -24.93 -2.76 17.30
N VAL A 671 -23.91 -2.72 16.43
CA VAL A 671 -23.89 -1.89 15.21
C VAL A 671 -23.97 -2.83 14.01
N ASP A 672 -25.20 -3.07 13.55
CA ASP A 672 -25.55 -4.00 12.47
C ASP A 672 -25.44 -3.42 11.05
N THR A 673 -25.09 -2.14 10.95
CA THR A 673 -24.78 -1.48 9.67
C THR A 673 -23.30 -1.66 9.30
N PRO A 674 -22.93 -1.61 8.00
CA PRO A 674 -21.53 -1.68 7.59
C PRO A 674 -20.63 -0.65 8.31
N VAL A 675 -19.48 -1.11 8.79
CA VAL A 675 -18.45 -0.30 9.46
C VAL A 675 -17.10 -0.47 8.79
N SER A 676 -16.38 0.63 8.60
CA SER A 676 -15.03 0.64 8.06
C SER A 676 -14.00 0.99 9.13
N SER A 677 -12.76 0.53 8.96
CA SER A 677 -11.60 0.92 9.77
C SER A 677 -11.45 2.44 9.98
N ILE A 678 -11.74 3.24 8.94
CA ILE A 678 -11.69 4.71 9.00
C ILE A 678 -12.77 5.34 9.88
N ASP A 679 -13.77 4.57 10.31
CA ASP A 679 -14.83 5.01 11.25
C ASP A 679 -14.36 4.97 12.71
N ILE A 680 -13.26 4.26 13.02
CA ILE A 680 -12.75 4.09 14.38
C ILE A 680 -12.45 5.45 15.03
N LEU A 681 -11.64 6.28 14.37
CA LEU A 681 -11.21 7.55 14.95
C LEU A 681 -12.36 8.51 15.29
N PRO A 682 -13.29 8.85 14.36
CA PRO A 682 -14.43 9.71 14.71
C PRO A 682 -15.37 9.07 15.74
N THR A 683 -15.51 7.74 15.74
CA THR A 683 -16.29 7.02 16.78
C THR A 683 -15.63 7.17 18.16
N LEU A 684 -14.32 6.97 18.28
CA LEU A 684 -13.59 7.15 19.54
C LEU A 684 -13.61 8.60 20.01
N SER A 685 -13.45 9.57 19.10
CA SER A 685 -13.63 10.99 19.43
C SER A 685 -15.00 11.26 20.06
N ASN A 686 -16.07 10.69 19.51
CA ASN A 686 -17.41 10.81 20.08
C ASN A 686 -17.56 10.09 21.42
N LEU A 687 -17.13 8.83 21.53
CA LEU A 687 -17.26 8.03 22.74
C LEU A 687 -16.49 8.64 23.92
N PHE A 688 -15.31 9.22 23.69
CA PHE A 688 -14.54 9.92 24.72
C PHE A 688 -15.02 11.35 24.99
N GLY A 689 -16.04 11.83 24.28
CA GLY A 689 -16.59 13.18 24.48
C GLY A 689 -15.68 14.31 23.98
N LEU A 690 -14.75 14.02 23.07
CA LEU A 690 -13.73 14.95 22.57
C LEU A 690 -14.35 16.00 21.61
N GLU A 691 -13.73 17.19 21.52
CA GLU A 691 -14.09 18.17 20.49
C GLU A 691 -13.51 17.73 19.14
N PHE A 692 -14.38 17.43 18.16
CA PHE A 692 -13.99 17.11 16.80
C PHE A 692 -15.01 17.63 15.78
N ASP A 693 -14.56 17.80 14.53
CA ASP A 693 -15.44 18.12 13.40
C ASP A 693 -15.66 16.90 12.54
N SER A 694 -16.89 16.39 12.50
CA SER A 694 -17.21 15.20 11.70
C SER A 694 -17.06 15.40 10.19
N ARG A 695 -17.03 16.65 9.68
CA ARG A 695 -16.90 16.94 8.24
C ARG A 695 -15.48 16.74 7.71
N VAL A 696 -14.47 16.69 8.60
CA VAL A 696 -13.08 16.46 8.20
C VAL A 696 -12.72 14.98 8.06
N PHE A 697 -13.66 14.07 8.29
CA PHE A 697 -13.43 12.64 8.15
C PHE A 697 -14.17 12.06 6.95
N PRO A 698 -13.53 11.16 6.17
CA PRO A 698 -14.20 10.35 5.18
C PRO A 698 -15.03 9.22 5.82
N GLY A 699 -14.66 8.75 7.02
CA GLY A 699 -15.48 7.87 7.84
C GLY A 699 -16.56 8.63 8.63
N ARG A 700 -17.25 7.94 9.53
CA ARG A 700 -18.27 8.49 10.43
C ARG A 700 -18.10 7.97 11.86
N ASP A 701 -18.66 8.68 12.81
CA ASP A 701 -19.07 8.04 14.06
C ASP A 701 -20.18 7.04 13.73
N VAL A 702 -19.97 5.76 14.04
CA VAL A 702 -20.89 4.66 13.70
C VAL A 702 -22.25 4.79 14.38
N PHE A 703 -22.33 5.54 15.49
CA PHE A 703 -23.56 5.85 16.21
C PHE A 703 -24.25 7.13 15.73
N SER A 704 -23.71 7.78 14.70
CA SER A 704 -24.28 9.02 14.16
C SER A 704 -25.33 8.77 13.06
N ASP A 705 -26.00 9.85 12.67
CA ASP A 705 -27.02 9.87 11.63
C ASP A 705 -26.46 9.90 10.19
N ALA A 706 -25.14 9.81 10.04
CA ALA A 706 -24.49 9.69 8.73
C ALA A 706 -24.73 8.31 8.11
N GLU A 707 -24.89 8.27 6.78
CA GLU A 707 -25.12 7.03 6.02
C GLU A 707 -23.94 6.06 6.17
N PRO A 708 -24.19 4.78 6.53
CA PRO A 708 -23.14 3.76 6.55
C PRO A 708 -22.55 3.55 5.16
N LEU A 709 -21.22 3.61 5.06
CA LEU A 709 -20.51 3.41 3.81
C LEU A 709 -19.11 2.84 4.07
N VAL A 710 -18.91 1.60 3.63
CA VAL A 710 -17.59 1.01 3.47
C VAL A 710 -17.13 1.27 2.05
N PHE A 711 -15.89 1.70 1.87
CA PHE A 711 -15.30 1.83 0.54
C PHE A 711 -13.80 1.56 0.57
N THR A 712 -13.28 1.04 -0.53
CA THR A 712 -11.85 0.72 -0.67
C THR A 712 -11.16 1.71 -1.60
N MET A 713 -9.82 1.70 -1.63
CA MET A 713 -9.07 2.48 -2.63
C MET A 713 -9.27 1.97 -4.07
N PHE A 714 -9.91 0.81 -4.23
CA PHE A 714 -10.26 0.21 -5.52
C PHE A 714 -11.64 0.66 -6.02
N TYR A 715 -12.34 1.55 -5.29
CA TYR A 715 -13.70 2.02 -5.61
C TYR A 715 -14.79 0.95 -5.45
N ASP A 716 -14.47 -0.19 -4.83
CA ASP A 716 -15.47 -1.09 -4.27
C ASP A 716 -16.14 -0.42 -3.07
N TRP A 717 -17.43 -0.63 -2.90
CA TRP A 717 -18.16 -0.04 -1.77
C TRP A 717 -19.33 -0.90 -1.33
N LYS A 718 -19.74 -0.74 -0.07
CA LYS A 718 -20.89 -1.40 0.54
C LYS A 718 -21.67 -0.44 1.42
N THR A 719 -22.99 -0.56 1.36
CA THR A 719 -23.96 0.12 2.21
C THR A 719 -25.01 -0.89 2.68
N GLU A 720 -25.99 -0.45 3.47
CA GLU A 720 -27.14 -1.28 3.86
C GLU A 720 -27.98 -1.78 2.66
N LEU A 721 -27.93 -1.08 1.52
CA LEU A 721 -28.73 -1.42 0.33
C LEU A 721 -28.02 -2.37 -0.63
N GLY A 722 -26.73 -2.62 -0.46
CA GLY A 722 -25.97 -3.55 -1.30
C GLY A 722 -24.49 -3.20 -1.43
N SER A 723 -23.80 -3.93 -2.28
CA SER A 723 -22.37 -3.75 -2.56
C SER A 723 -22.10 -3.58 -4.05
N PHE A 724 -21.01 -2.88 -4.37
CA PHE A 724 -20.54 -2.67 -5.72
C PHE A 724 -19.12 -3.19 -5.89
N ASN A 725 -18.94 -4.03 -6.90
CA ASN A 725 -17.65 -4.58 -7.29
C ASN A 725 -17.06 -3.79 -8.47
N SER A 726 -15.92 -3.15 -8.23
CA SER A 726 -15.29 -2.26 -9.21
C SER A 726 -14.63 -3.01 -10.38
N LEU A 727 -14.19 -4.26 -10.15
CA LEU A 727 -13.55 -5.10 -11.16
C LEU A 727 -14.56 -5.64 -12.19
N THR A 728 -15.77 -5.97 -11.74
CA THR A 728 -16.85 -6.46 -12.62
C THR A 728 -17.82 -5.35 -13.06
N ASN A 729 -17.73 -4.16 -12.43
CA ASN A 729 -18.65 -3.05 -12.60
C ASN A 729 -20.11 -3.49 -12.35
N GLN A 730 -20.33 -4.23 -11.26
CA GLN A 730 -21.61 -4.83 -10.91
C GLN A 730 -22.04 -4.38 -9.51
N PHE A 731 -23.27 -3.87 -9.41
CA PHE A 731 -23.96 -3.67 -8.14
C PHE A 731 -24.81 -4.90 -7.78
N THR A 732 -24.70 -5.33 -6.52
CA THR A 732 -25.44 -6.44 -5.94
C THR A 732 -26.31 -5.90 -4.80
N PRO A 733 -27.64 -5.81 -4.97
CA PRO A 733 -28.56 -5.41 -3.91
C PRO A 733 -28.49 -6.33 -2.70
N ALA A 734 -28.62 -5.78 -1.50
CA ALA A 734 -28.85 -6.57 -0.29
C ALA A 734 -30.20 -7.32 -0.38
N GLU A 735 -30.31 -8.45 0.33
CA GLU A 735 -31.54 -9.25 0.30
C GLU A 735 -32.75 -8.41 0.77
N GLY A 736 -33.79 -8.35 -0.07
CA GLY A 736 -35.00 -7.59 0.24
C GLY A 736 -34.89 -6.06 0.11
N ALA A 737 -33.74 -5.52 -0.31
CA ALA A 737 -33.56 -4.08 -0.45
C ALA A 737 -34.29 -3.49 -1.66
N GLU A 738 -35.04 -2.41 -1.44
CA GLU A 738 -35.58 -1.57 -2.51
C GLU A 738 -34.56 -0.49 -2.89
N ILE A 739 -34.11 -0.49 -4.15
CA ILE A 739 -33.03 0.40 -4.62
C ILE A 739 -33.63 1.65 -5.27
N PRO A 740 -33.39 2.86 -4.71
CA PRO A 740 -33.88 4.10 -5.31
C PRO A 740 -33.26 4.36 -6.70
N ASP A 741 -34.02 5.03 -7.57
CA ASP A 741 -33.52 5.48 -8.87
C ASP A 741 -32.28 6.37 -8.71
N GLY A 742 -31.20 6.03 -9.42
CA GLY A 742 -29.94 6.77 -9.38
C GLY A 742 -29.10 6.56 -8.11
N TYR A 743 -29.46 5.60 -7.25
CA TYR A 743 -28.74 5.29 -6.01
C TYR A 743 -27.26 4.95 -6.25
N GLU A 744 -26.98 4.02 -7.15
CA GLU A 744 -25.61 3.56 -7.45
C GLU A 744 -24.71 4.73 -7.89
N GLU A 745 -25.19 5.57 -8.81
CA GLU A 745 -24.44 6.74 -9.32
C GLU A 745 -24.22 7.81 -8.24
N ARG A 746 -25.15 7.92 -7.27
CA ARG A 746 -24.97 8.79 -6.10
C ARG A 746 -23.83 8.25 -5.21
N ILE A 747 -23.84 6.97 -4.86
CA ILE A 747 -22.80 6.38 -4.00
C ILE A 747 -21.43 6.44 -4.70
N LYS A 748 -21.36 6.12 -6.01
CA LYS A 748 -20.13 6.28 -6.80
C LYS A 748 -19.56 7.70 -6.75
N LYS A 749 -20.40 8.74 -6.73
CA LYS A 749 -19.96 10.14 -6.55
C LYS A 749 -19.40 10.39 -5.15
N ILE A 750 -20.08 9.90 -4.12
CA ILE A 750 -19.65 10.06 -2.73
C ILE A 750 -18.28 9.39 -2.53
N VAL A 751 -18.12 8.15 -3.00
CA VAL A 751 -16.85 7.41 -2.90
C VAL A 751 -15.72 8.15 -3.62
N ARG A 752 -15.97 8.68 -4.82
CA ARG A 752 -14.97 9.49 -5.55
C ARG A 752 -14.60 10.77 -4.81
N ASN A 753 -15.58 11.49 -4.27
CA ASN A 753 -15.34 12.68 -3.47
C ASN A 753 -14.52 12.37 -2.21
N LYS A 754 -14.85 11.29 -1.47
CA LYS A 754 -14.11 10.87 -0.26
C LYS A 754 -12.69 10.44 -0.58
N LEU A 755 -12.45 9.70 -1.67
CA LEU A 755 -11.08 9.34 -2.10
C LEU A 755 -10.27 10.55 -2.60
N ASN A 756 -10.92 11.50 -3.29
CA ASN A 756 -10.29 12.76 -3.66
C ASN A 756 -9.92 13.59 -2.42
N TYR A 757 -10.78 13.61 -1.41
CA TYR A 757 -10.50 14.25 -0.13
C TYR A 757 -9.31 13.59 0.58
N CYS A 758 -9.28 12.26 0.69
CA CYS A 758 -8.14 11.53 1.26
C CYS A 758 -6.83 11.83 0.50
N THR A 759 -6.90 11.93 -0.82
CA THR A 759 -5.74 12.32 -1.65
C THR A 759 -5.29 13.74 -1.38
N GLY A 760 -6.22 14.69 -1.24
CA GLY A 760 -5.89 16.04 -0.84
C GLY A 760 -5.29 16.12 0.55
N TYR A 761 -5.84 15.41 1.52
CA TYR A 761 -5.28 15.28 2.86
C TYR A 761 -3.85 14.74 2.82
N ASN A 762 -3.59 13.66 2.07
CA ASN A 762 -2.27 13.03 1.97
C ASN A 762 -1.23 13.91 1.25
N ASN A 763 -1.66 14.65 0.21
CA ASN A 763 -0.78 15.46 -0.64
C ASN A 763 -0.55 16.88 -0.12
N THR A 764 -1.33 17.34 0.86
CA THR A 764 -1.21 18.66 1.47
C THR A 764 -0.94 18.52 2.97
N ASP A 765 -0.69 19.64 3.66
CA ASP A 765 -0.66 19.67 5.13
C ASP A 765 -1.99 20.19 5.65
N TYR A 766 -3.08 19.56 5.20
CA TYR A 766 -4.43 20.15 5.31
C TYR A 766 -4.84 20.41 6.76
N PHE A 767 -4.45 19.53 7.69
CA PHE A 767 -4.76 19.73 9.10
C PHE A 767 -3.89 20.83 9.73
N ASN A 768 -2.68 21.07 9.24
CA ASN A 768 -1.94 22.25 9.66
C ASN A 768 -2.63 23.51 9.16
N HIS A 769 -3.15 23.51 7.93
CA HIS A 769 -3.98 24.60 7.42
C HIS A 769 -5.20 24.86 8.31
N LEU A 770 -6.01 23.83 8.62
CA LEU A 770 -7.22 23.96 9.46
C LEU A 770 -6.93 24.32 10.92
N PHE A 771 -5.89 23.74 11.53
CA PHE A 771 -5.66 23.77 12.97
C PHE A 771 -4.43 24.59 13.37
N LYS A 772 -3.80 25.35 12.47
CA LYS A 772 -2.58 26.15 12.73
C LYS A 772 -2.63 27.00 13.98
N ASN A 773 -3.81 27.51 14.30
CA ASN A 773 -4.05 28.48 15.37
C ASN A 773 -4.63 27.83 16.64
N ARG A 774 -4.64 26.49 16.73
CA ARG A 774 -5.20 25.73 17.85
C ARG A 774 -4.15 24.95 18.62
#